data_AF-A0A502BTF7-F1
#
_entry.id   AF-A0A502BTF7-F1
#
_cell.length_a   1.000
_cell.length_b   1.000
_cell.length_c   1.000
_cell.angle_alpha   90.00
_cell.angle_beta   90.00
_cell.angle_gamma   90.00
#
_symmetry.space_group_name_H-M   'P 1'
#
loop_
_entity.id
_entity.type
_entity.pdbx_description
1 polymer ?
#
loop_
_entity_poly.entity_id
_entity_poly.type
_entity_poly.pdbx_seq_one_letter_code
_entity_poly.pdbx_strand_id
1 'polypeptide(L)'
;MNIRDVSGAFSRLIFILSRTLVRLLPGGRILAFGMGETRIGAIMVINLDRQPRRWRRVRRELARFRTVDGAPLLSITRRLAAVDARDGRAVAATADVDTIYRIGDQLHVQPDPRLLACFGVDEPVGMTRQEVAVARSHVEVWKAIVAGADEYVLVLEDDIWFRRGAATMIDRGWSAALRHCGAIEGPKFIYFSYADADGTAERINLDDVVFRPLRGLWFLSGYVLSREGAATLLRAMPVVGPVDLWMNFRFEALGALALCSPVILQRQDAGSDNAYSILPYLARAGTIDAGPALASPHRESSGSVLAWTAGGSHEGLAMALSMLGLRVRVYDGDEEEIQANDLPVLFGTFDAIVDPPLAPGALSSIIANTEAKFLLELAPPLASGLGRLPHAQTLILSQHRPSGDRWLCMCAFLGLDRPAEAFPVGAARGLRVFRDDRPDAARRALAVSFRRNAYRLDPSPWVLPPRSNWRPSPHGAEMAATGGQCLADTTTARGSSPFRALVETFPGNRASFEMEGVVHEEEGLRLTVSKGNAGSGRPYRSGAFASVEAFEHGRFEAEIKAASGPGLVTGFFMHRSQPRQEIDIELMGGDPTGMLVNVYFNPGDDGATMAFGYRGTPYRIELGFDATLEVHRYTIDWRPGYIAWSVDGNVVHKRVGWDPTPLPHLPMRLHANLWAPRSEELAGTIDDNALPAAAIFRRVSVWA
;
A
#
# COMPACT_ATOMS: atom_id res chain seq x y z
N MET A 1 -12.10 -0.73 12.61
CA MET A 1 -11.02 0.27 12.37
C MET A 1 -11.33 1.47 13.25
N ASN A 2 -10.49 1.85 14.23
CA ASN A 2 -10.83 2.95 15.14
C ASN A 2 -10.11 4.22 14.67
N ILE A 3 -10.85 5.06 13.92
CA ILE A 3 -10.41 6.36 13.43
C ILE A 3 -10.61 7.35 14.59
N ARG A 4 -9.57 7.51 15.40
CA ARG A 4 -9.26 8.65 16.27
C ARG A 4 -8.08 8.22 17.13
N ASP A 5 -6.91 8.83 16.95
CA ASP A 5 -6.16 9.33 18.11
C ASP A 5 -4.87 10.06 17.74
N VAL A 6 -4.89 11.37 17.94
CA VAL A 6 -3.70 12.22 18.13
C VAL A 6 -3.08 11.98 19.53
N SER A 7 -3.51 10.96 20.29
CA SER A 7 -3.04 10.63 21.64
C SER A 7 -2.20 9.33 21.75
N GLY A 8 -1.84 8.72 20.62
CA GLY A 8 -1.39 7.32 20.51
C GLY A 8 -0.18 6.89 21.36
N ALA A 9 0.77 7.77 21.68
CA ALA A 9 1.93 7.38 22.50
C ALA A 9 1.59 7.25 23.99
N PHE A 10 0.76 8.17 24.51
CA PHE A 10 0.37 8.20 25.91
C PHE A 10 -0.72 7.16 26.22
N SER A 11 -1.70 7.00 25.33
CA SER A 11 -2.72 5.94 25.42
C SER A 11 -2.10 4.55 25.34
N ARG A 12 -1.07 4.35 24.50
CA ARG A 12 -0.30 3.11 24.41
C ARG A 12 0.49 2.81 25.69
N LEU A 13 1.15 3.82 26.29
CA LEU A 13 1.90 3.63 27.54
C LEU A 13 0.96 3.27 28.70
N ILE A 14 -0.17 3.97 28.81
CA ILE A 14 -1.23 3.66 29.79
C ILE A 14 -1.80 2.26 29.56
N PHE A 15 -2.04 1.87 28.31
CA PHE A 15 -2.50 0.53 27.97
C PHE A 15 -1.48 -0.53 28.42
N ILE A 16 -0.19 -0.36 28.11
CA ILE A 16 0.88 -1.27 28.52
C ILE A 16 0.97 -1.39 30.05
N LEU A 17 0.93 -0.27 30.78
CA LEU A 17 0.97 -0.24 32.24
C LEU A 17 -0.26 -0.94 32.85
N SER A 18 -1.46 -0.62 32.38
CA SER A 18 -2.70 -1.26 32.83
C SER A 18 -2.70 -2.77 32.59
N ARG A 19 -2.17 -3.22 31.44
CA ARG A 19 -2.07 -4.64 31.11
C ARG A 19 -0.99 -5.34 31.91
N THR A 20 0.02 -4.62 32.40
CA THR A 20 1.04 -5.21 33.28
C THR A 20 0.48 -5.44 34.68
N LEU A 21 -0.36 -4.52 35.19
CA LEU A 21 -1.05 -4.65 36.47
C LEU A 21 -2.11 -5.77 36.47
N VAL A 22 -2.91 -5.87 35.41
CA VAL A 22 -3.98 -6.89 35.30
C VAL A 22 -3.43 -8.32 35.21
N ARG A 23 -2.14 -8.51 34.89
CA ARG A 23 -1.47 -9.84 34.91
C ARG A 23 -1.42 -10.48 36.30
N LEU A 24 -1.49 -9.67 37.36
CA LEU A 24 -1.39 -10.14 38.74
C LEU A 24 -2.76 -10.57 39.31
N LEU A 25 -3.85 -10.33 38.58
CA LEU A 25 -5.20 -10.63 39.04
C LEU A 25 -5.73 -11.94 38.41
N PRO A 26 -6.20 -12.90 39.22
CA PRO A 26 -6.83 -14.11 38.71
C PRO A 26 -8.08 -13.75 37.89
N GLY A 27 -8.25 -14.41 36.75
CA GLY A 27 -9.37 -14.19 35.83
C GLY A 27 -10.67 -14.87 36.28
N GLY A 28 -10.57 -15.86 37.18
CA GLY A 28 -11.71 -16.59 37.74
C GLY A 28 -12.07 -17.85 36.95
N ARG A 29 -13.19 -18.49 37.32
CA ARG A 29 -13.78 -19.61 36.59
C ARG A 29 -14.76 -19.09 35.55
N ILE A 30 -14.78 -19.72 34.37
CA ILE A 30 -15.75 -19.49 33.31
C ILE A 30 -16.53 -20.79 33.14
N LEU A 31 -17.80 -20.78 33.52
CA LEU A 31 -18.69 -21.94 33.51
C LEU A 31 -18.94 -22.47 32.08
N ALA A 32 -18.89 -21.61 31.07
CA ALA A 32 -19.07 -22.01 29.67
C ALA A 32 -18.04 -23.03 29.17
N PHE A 33 -16.85 -23.11 29.79
CA PHE A 33 -15.78 -24.02 29.39
C PHE A 33 -15.69 -25.24 30.31
N GLY A 34 -15.41 -26.40 29.72
CA GLY A 34 -15.19 -27.65 30.45
C GLY A 34 -15.63 -28.87 29.67
N MET A 35 -15.72 -30.00 30.38
CA MET A 35 -16.21 -31.25 29.80
C MET A 35 -17.74 -31.25 29.67
N GLY A 36 -18.25 -31.79 28.56
CA GLY A 36 -19.68 -31.99 28.32
C GLY A 36 -20.12 -31.50 26.95
N GLU A 37 -21.21 -32.08 26.43
CA GLU A 37 -21.70 -31.83 25.07
C GLU A 37 -22.19 -30.39 24.85
N THR A 38 -22.59 -29.69 25.91
CA THR A 38 -23.09 -28.30 25.85
C THR A 38 -22.06 -27.26 26.32
N ARG A 39 -20.78 -27.64 26.42
CA ARG A 39 -19.69 -26.79 26.90
C ARG A 39 -18.67 -26.53 25.78
N ILE A 40 -17.94 -25.43 25.91
CA ILE A 40 -16.81 -25.13 25.05
C ILE A 40 -15.63 -26.01 25.50
N GLY A 41 -15.34 -27.05 24.71
CA GLY A 41 -14.37 -28.09 25.05
C GLY A 41 -12.93 -27.74 24.69
N ALA A 42 -12.73 -26.86 23.70
CA ALA A 42 -11.40 -26.48 23.24
C ALA A 42 -11.28 -25.00 22.88
N ILE A 43 -10.04 -24.52 22.88
CA ILE A 43 -9.64 -23.20 22.39
C ILE A 43 -8.61 -23.40 21.28
N MET A 44 -8.81 -22.80 20.11
CA MET A 44 -7.82 -22.76 19.03
C MET A 44 -7.29 -21.33 18.87
N VAL A 45 -5.97 -21.17 18.88
CA VAL A 45 -5.32 -19.87 18.69
C VAL A 45 -4.57 -19.86 17.37
N ILE A 46 -4.98 -18.99 16.45
CA ILE A 46 -4.30 -18.70 15.19
C ILE A 46 -3.08 -17.83 15.50
N ASN A 47 -1.88 -18.33 15.21
CA ASN A 47 -0.64 -17.60 15.49
C ASN A 47 0.43 -17.89 14.43
N LEU A 48 1.10 -16.83 13.96
CA LEU A 48 2.25 -16.95 13.05
C LEU A 48 3.47 -17.53 13.77
N ASP A 49 4.18 -18.46 13.12
CA ASP A 49 5.42 -19.06 13.65
C ASP A 49 6.51 -18.02 13.96
N ARG A 50 6.61 -16.98 13.13
CA ARG A 50 7.53 -15.86 13.35
C ARG A 50 7.13 -14.91 14.49
N GLN A 51 5.96 -15.10 15.12
CA GLN A 51 5.47 -14.25 16.21
C GLN A 51 5.41 -14.98 17.59
N PRO A 52 6.52 -15.58 18.09
CA PRO A 52 6.51 -16.31 19.36
C PRO A 52 6.27 -15.40 20.58
N ARG A 53 6.48 -14.09 20.42
CA ARG A 53 6.16 -13.10 21.45
C ARG A 53 4.65 -12.93 21.63
N ARG A 54 3.86 -12.95 20.55
CA ARG A 54 2.39 -12.86 20.58
C ARG A 54 1.79 -14.11 21.22
N TRP A 55 2.27 -15.29 20.82
CA TRP A 55 1.90 -16.57 21.45
C TRP A 55 2.12 -16.58 22.97
N ARG A 56 3.29 -16.13 23.44
CA ARG A 56 3.58 -16.02 24.88
C ARG A 56 2.61 -15.09 25.61
N ARG A 57 2.07 -14.05 24.95
CA ARG A 57 1.09 -13.13 25.55
C ARG A 57 -0.26 -13.80 25.68
N VAL A 58 -0.78 -14.42 24.61
CA VAL A 58 -2.07 -15.13 24.64
C VAL A 58 -2.07 -16.23 25.69
N ARG A 59 -1.00 -17.04 25.77
CA ARG A 59 -0.86 -18.09 26.80
C ARG A 59 -0.99 -17.54 28.22
N ARG A 60 -0.36 -16.39 28.51
CA ARG A 60 -0.44 -15.76 29.83
C ARG A 60 -1.85 -15.23 30.11
N GLU A 61 -2.51 -14.69 29.10
CA GLU A 61 -3.88 -14.19 29.24
C GLU A 61 -4.85 -15.34 29.56
N LEU A 62 -4.78 -16.45 28.82
CA LEU A 62 -5.62 -17.63 29.04
C LEU A 62 -5.32 -18.34 30.37
N ALA A 63 -4.06 -18.35 30.82
CA ALA A 63 -3.67 -18.96 32.09
C ALA A 63 -4.34 -18.34 33.32
N ARG A 64 -4.91 -17.13 33.19
CA ARG A 64 -5.63 -16.45 34.29
C ARG A 64 -6.98 -17.08 34.59
N PHE A 65 -7.55 -17.83 33.64
CA PHE A 65 -8.91 -18.36 33.72
C PHE A 65 -8.92 -19.88 33.86
N ARG A 66 -10.01 -20.40 34.45
CA ARG A 66 -10.24 -21.84 34.64
C ARG A 66 -11.59 -22.27 34.09
N THR A 67 -11.70 -23.53 33.67
CA THR A 67 -12.95 -24.21 33.30
C THR A 67 -13.83 -24.42 34.54
N VAL A 68 -15.07 -24.88 34.32
CA VAL A 68 -15.97 -25.32 35.39
C VAL A 68 -15.35 -26.44 36.24
N ASP A 69 -14.61 -27.34 35.59
CA ASP A 69 -13.90 -28.47 36.21
C ASP A 69 -12.63 -28.04 36.97
N GLY A 70 -12.28 -26.75 36.95
CA GLY A 70 -11.10 -26.21 37.61
C GLY A 70 -9.80 -26.32 36.83
N ALA A 71 -9.82 -26.92 35.64
CA ALA A 71 -8.66 -26.99 34.74
C ALA A 71 -8.33 -25.58 34.19
N PRO A 72 -7.04 -25.20 34.02
CA PRO A 72 -6.70 -23.93 33.36
C PRO A 72 -7.21 -23.90 31.93
N LEU A 73 -7.71 -22.77 31.41
CA LEU A 73 -8.11 -22.67 29.99
C LEU A 73 -6.95 -23.00 29.04
N LEU A 74 -5.71 -22.70 29.47
CA LEU A 74 -4.51 -23.06 28.74
C LEU A 74 -4.40 -24.58 28.47
N SER A 75 -4.96 -25.44 29.33
CA SER A 75 -4.90 -26.90 29.17
C SER A 75 -5.76 -27.43 28.02
N ILE A 76 -6.81 -26.70 27.65
CA ILE A 76 -7.69 -27.00 26.50
C ILE A 76 -7.35 -26.14 25.28
N THR A 77 -6.22 -25.42 25.31
CA THR A 77 -5.78 -24.53 24.23
C THR A 77 -4.82 -25.24 23.29
N ARG A 78 -5.14 -25.23 22.00
CA ARG A 78 -4.29 -25.72 20.91
C ARG A 78 -3.83 -24.53 20.06
N ARG A 79 -2.54 -24.52 19.70
CA ARG A 79 -1.98 -23.54 18.76
C ARG A 79 -2.17 -24.07 17.35
N LEU A 80 -2.70 -23.24 16.45
CA LEU A 80 -2.72 -23.50 15.02
C LEU A 80 -1.77 -22.51 14.33
N ALA A 81 -0.88 -23.03 13.49
CA ALA A 81 0.05 -22.21 12.73
C ALA A 81 -0.74 -21.42 11.67
N ALA A 82 -0.71 -20.09 11.77
CA ALA A 82 -1.35 -19.23 10.80
C ALA A 82 -0.61 -19.31 9.45
N VAL A 83 -1.36 -19.17 8.36
CA VAL A 83 -0.79 -18.98 7.03
C VAL A 83 -0.05 -17.65 7.01
N ASP A 84 1.18 -17.68 6.51
CA ASP A 84 2.03 -16.51 6.44
C ASP A 84 1.92 -15.84 5.07
N ALA A 85 1.51 -14.56 5.03
CA ALA A 85 1.41 -13.76 3.80
C ALA A 85 2.72 -13.70 2.99
N ARG A 86 3.86 -13.86 3.67
CA ARG A 86 5.18 -13.89 3.03
C ARG A 86 5.37 -15.19 2.26
N ASP A 87 4.75 -16.30 2.65
CA ASP A 87 4.81 -17.57 1.91
C ASP A 87 3.91 -17.54 0.67
N GLY A 88 4.52 -17.32 -0.50
CA GLY A 88 3.81 -17.23 -1.78
C GLY A 88 3.09 -18.51 -2.19
N ARG A 89 3.57 -19.69 -1.78
CA ARG A 89 2.87 -20.95 -2.10
C ARG A 89 1.58 -21.07 -1.30
N ALA A 90 1.64 -20.70 -0.03
CA ALA A 90 0.47 -20.71 0.82
C ALA A 90 -0.55 -19.65 0.37
N VAL A 91 -0.13 -18.49 -0.11
CA VAL A 91 -1.08 -17.45 -0.57
C VAL A 91 -1.63 -17.73 -1.97
N ALA A 92 -0.88 -18.41 -2.86
CA ALA A 92 -1.32 -18.72 -4.22
C ALA A 92 -2.33 -19.88 -4.33
N ALA A 93 -2.66 -20.56 -3.24
CA ALA A 93 -3.65 -21.63 -3.23
C ALA A 93 -5.08 -21.06 -3.27
N THR A 94 -5.61 -20.83 -4.47
CA THR A 94 -6.89 -20.16 -4.72
C THR A 94 -8.13 -21.05 -4.59
N ALA A 95 -7.96 -22.36 -4.32
CA ALA A 95 -9.11 -23.26 -4.19
C ALA A 95 -10.00 -22.94 -2.98
N ASP A 96 -9.42 -22.39 -1.91
CA ASP A 96 -10.13 -22.06 -0.67
C ASP A 96 -10.64 -20.61 -0.63
N VAL A 97 -10.01 -19.70 -1.40
CA VAL A 97 -10.24 -18.25 -1.31
C VAL A 97 -10.26 -17.63 -2.71
N ASP A 98 -11.35 -16.94 -3.03
CA ASP A 98 -11.43 -16.04 -4.17
C ASP A 98 -10.90 -14.66 -3.76
N THR A 99 -9.82 -14.23 -4.42
CA THR A 99 -9.07 -13.04 -4.04
C THR A 99 -9.66 -11.75 -4.60
N ILE A 100 -10.73 -11.83 -5.39
CA ILE A 100 -11.40 -10.64 -5.97
C ILE A 100 -12.80 -10.56 -5.38
N TYR A 101 -13.08 -9.44 -4.74
CA TYR A 101 -14.42 -9.08 -4.28
C TYR A 101 -14.83 -7.74 -4.89
N ARG A 102 -16.03 -7.24 -4.59
CA ARG A 102 -16.56 -6.02 -5.20
C ARG A 102 -16.79 -4.92 -4.18
N ILE A 103 -16.81 -3.67 -4.63
CA ILE A 103 -17.24 -2.54 -3.79
C ILE A 103 -18.65 -2.74 -3.23
N GLY A 104 -19.54 -3.40 -3.99
CA GLY A 104 -20.87 -3.78 -3.50
C GLY A 104 -20.84 -4.68 -2.26
N ASP A 105 -19.86 -5.58 -2.14
CA ASP A 105 -19.74 -6.44 -0.96
C ASP A 105 -19.29 -5.63 0.27
N GLN A 106 -18.39 -4.66 0.08
CA GLN A 106 -18.03 -3.70 1.13
C GLN A 106 -19.24 -2.89 1.59
N LEU A 107 -20.01 -2.35 0.64
CA LEU A 107 -21.22 -1.55 0.90
C LEU A 107 -22.34 -2.35 1.54
N HIS A 108 -22.40 -3.67 1.30
CA HIS A 108 -23.33 -4.55 1.99
C HIS A 108 -23.04 -4.57 3.50
N VAL A 109 -21.76 -4.64 3.89
CA VAL A 109 -21.35 -4.68 5.31
C VAL A 109 -21.39 -3.28 5.94
N GLN A 110 -20.78 -2.30 5.28
CA GLN A 110 -20.71 -0.92 5.73
C GLN A 110 -21.18 0.02 4.62
N PRO A 111 -22.48 0.35 4.58
CA PRO A 111 -23.01 1.31 3.64
C PRO A 111 -22.31 2.67 3.78
N ASP A 112 -21.75 3.16 2.68
CA ASP A 112 -21.09 4.46 2.61
C ASP A 112 -21.56 5.20 1.34
N PRO A 113 -22.37 6.26 1.48
CA PRO A 113 -22.86 7.05 0.35
C PRO A 113 -21.75 7.68 -0.50
N ARG A 114 -20.60 8.03 0.11
CA ARG A 114 -19.48 8.62 -0.63
C ARG A 114 -18.78 7.57 -1.46
N LEU A 115 -18.55 6.39 -0.89
CA LEU A 115 -17.95 5.28 -1.64
C LEU A 115 -18.83 4.88 -2.83
N LEU A 116 -20.16 4.80 -2.62
CA LEU A 116 -21.14 4.49 -3.68
C LEU A 116 -21.19 5.57 -4.78
N ALA A 117 -20.97 6.84 -4.43
CA ALA A 117 -20.92 7.92 -5.42
C ALA A 117 -19.65 7.88 -6.29
N CYS A 118 -18.54 7.36 -5.75
CA CYS A 118 -17.24 7.33 -6.44
C CYS A 118 -17.05 6.07 -7.30
N PHE A 119 -17.64 4.95 -6.89
CA PHE A 119 -17.39 3.63 -7.48
C PHE A 119 -18.68 2.88 -7.78
N GLY A 120 -18.69 2.16 -8.90
CA GLY A 120 -19.76 1.20 -9.20
C GLY A 120 -19.73 0.02 -8.23
N VAL A 121 -20.90 -0.55 -7.94
CA VAL A 121 -21.03 -1.71 -7.05
C VAL A 121 -20.28 -2.95 -7.58
N ASP A 122 -20.05 -3.03 -8.88
CA ASP A 122 -19.31 -4.12 -9.54
C ASP A 122 -17.81 -3.85 -9.68
N GLU A 123 -17.30 -2.71 -9.19
CA GLU A 123 -15.88 -2.38 -9.22
C GLU A 123 -15.08 -3.45 -8.46
N PRO A 124 -14.13 -4.15 -9.11
CA PRO A 124 -13.36 -5.21 -8.48
C PRO A 124 -12.32 -4.64 -7.53
N VAL A 125 -12.13 -5.32 -6.40
CA VAL A 125 -11.10 -5.05 -5.40
C VAL A 125 -10.30 -6.33 -5.18
N GLY A 126 -9.01 -6.26 -5.47
CA GLY A 126 -8.07 -7.36 -5.23
C GLY A 126 -7.60 -7.38 -3.78
N MET A 127 -7.78 -8.52 -3.10
CA MET A 127 -7.29 -8.73 -1.74
C MET A 127 -5.78 -8.58 -1.66
N THR A 128 -5.30 -8.07 -0.52
CA THR A 128 -3.88 -8.14 -0.20
C THR A 128 -3.48 -9.58 0.14
N ARG A 129 -2.19 -9.91 0.01
CA ARG A 129 -1.68 -11.23 0.43
C ARG A 129 -1.92 -11.50 1.91
N GLN A 130 -1.95 -10.45 2.72
CA GLN A 130 -2.27 -10.49 4.14
C GLN A 130 -3.72 -10.89 4.37
N GLU A 131 -4.67 -10.30 3.65
CA GLU A 131 -6.09 -10.67 3.73
C GLU A 131 -6.29 -12.13 3.30
N VAL A 132 -5.62 -12.58 2.23
CA VAL A 132 -5.69 -13.98 1.79
C VAL A 132 -5.13 -14.92 2.85
N ALA A 133 -3.98 -14.58 3.46
CA ALA A 133 -3.37 -15.37 4.52
C ALA A 133 -4.27 -15.47 5.76
N VAL A 134 -4.94 -14.38 6.15
CA VAL A 134 -5.92 -14.38 7.24
C VAL A 134 -7.09 -15.30 6.88
N ALA A 135 -7.71 -15.14 5.71
CA ALA A 135 -8.82 -15.98 5.27
C ALA A 135 -8.47 -17.47 5.27
N ARG A 136 -7.32 -17.84 4.69
CA ARG A 136 -6.84 -19.23 4.70
C ARG A 136 -6.57 -19.75 6.11
N SER A 137 -6.03 -18.94 7.01
CA SER A 137 -5.82 -19.35 8.41
C SER A 137 -7.12 -19.72 9.10
N HIS A 138 -8.21 -18.99 8.85
CA HIS A 138 -9.54 -19.32 9.37
C HIS A 138 -10.11 -20.58 8.73
N VAL A 139 -9.95 -20.76 7.42
CA VAL A 139 -10.35 -22.00 6.72
C VAL A 139 -9.66 -23.24 7.33
N GLU A 140 -8.37 -23.16 7.63
CA GLU A 140 -7.65 -24.27 8.28
C GLU A 140 -8.13 -24.54 9.71
N VAL A 141 -8.55 -23.50 10.45
CA VAL A 141 -9.23 -23.68 11.74
C VAL A 141 -10.55 -24.43 11.55
N TRP A 142 -11.37 -24.06 10.55
CA TRP A 142 -12.65 -24.72 10.32
C TRP A 142 -12.47 -26.20 9.95
N LYS A 143 -11.49 -26.51 9.09
CA LYS A 143 -11.09 -27.89 8.76
C LYS A 143 -10.68 -28.66 10.03
N ALA A 144 -9.87 -28.04 10.89
CA ALA A 144 -9.42 -28.65 12.15
C ALA A 144 -10.57 -28.89 13.15
N ILE A 145 -11.57 -28.01 13.19
CA ILE A 145 -12.77 -28.18 14.03
C ILE A 145 -13.63 -29.34 13.53
N VAL A 146 -13.88 -29.44 12.21
CA VAL A 146 -14.65 -30.55 11.62
C VAL A 146 -13.99 -31.90 11.88
N ALA A 147 -12.65 -31.98 11.77
CA ALA A 147 -11.89 -33.20 12.06
C ALA A 147 -11.74 -33.50 13.56
N GLY A 148 -12.09 -32.55 14.44
CA GLY A 148 -11.93 -32.65 15.89
C GLY A 148 -13.06 -33.41 16.59
N ALA A 149 -12.83 -33.70 17.87
CA ALA A 149 -13.81 -34.34 18.75
C ALA A 149 -14.67 -33.36 19.55
N ASP A 150 -14.22 -32.11 19.69
CA ASP A 150 -14.85 -31.08 20.51
C ASP A 150 -16.02 -30.44 19.75
N GLU A 151 -17.24 -30.49 20.30
CA GLU A 151 -18.43 -29.96 19.61
C GLU A 151 -18.40 -28.44 19.48
N TYR A 152 -17.92 -27.71 20.51
CA TYR A 152 -17.78 -26.26 20.50
C TYR A 152 -16.35 -25.84 20.78
N VAL A 153 -15.81 -24.97 19.91
CA VAL A 153 -14.43 -24.49 19.97
C VAL A 153 -14.41 -22.97 19.97
N LEU A 154 -13.71 -22.36 20.93
CA LEU A 154 -13.39 -20.93 20.89
C LEU A 154 -12.18 -20.71 19.99
N VAL A 155 -12.35 -19.96 18.91
CA VAL A 155 -11.27 -19.53 18.02
C VAL A 155 -10.79 -18.14 18.43
N LEU A 156 -9.47 -17.93 18.48
CA LEU A 156 -8.82 -16.67 18.83
C LEU A 156 -7.68 -16.33 17.86
N GLU A 157 -7.52 -15.06 17.54
CA GLU A 157 -6.29 -14.52 16.96
C GLU A 157 -5.21 -14.26 18.03
N ASP A 158 -3.96 -14.01 17.61
CA ASP A 158 -2.81 -13.88 18.52
C ASP A 158 -2.62 -12.49 19.14
N ASP A 159 -3.45 -11.53 18.77
CA ASP A 159 -3.39 -10.13 19.18
C ASP A 159 -4.61 -9.68 20.00
N ILE A 160 -5.22 -10.62 20.73
CA ILE A 160 -6.40 -10.37 21.57
C ILE A 160 -6.08 -10.07 23.04
N TRP A 161 -7.07 -9.58 23.76
CA TRP A 161 -7.13 -9.55 25.23
C TRP A 161 -8.58 -9.60 25.74
N PHE A 162 -8.78 -10.04 26.99
CA PHE A 162 -10.11 -10.15 27.59
C PHE A 162 -10.46 -8.90 28.42
N ARG A 163 -11.64 -8.32 28.17
CA ARG A 163 -12.11 -7.15 28.92
C ARG A 163 -12.35 -7.48 30.39
N ARG A 164 -12.37 -6.47 31.25
CA ARG A 164 -12.78 -6.66 32.66
C ARG A 164 -14.24 -7.15 32.73
N GLY A 165 -14.47 -8.27 33.42
CA GLY A 165 -15.78 -8.91 33.49
C GLY A 165 -16.10 -9.85 32.33
N ALA A 166 -15.12 -10.16 31.46
CA ALA A 166 -15.32 -11.07 30.34
C ALA A 166 -15.84 -12.45 30.78
N ALA A 167 -15.29 -13.04 31.86
CA ALA A 167 -15.75 -14.33 32.39
C ALA A 167 -17.27 -14.37 32.62
N THR A 168 -17.79 -13.41 33.38
CA THR A 168 -19.23 -13.30 33.68
C THR A 168 -20.08 -13.10 32.44
N MET A 169 -19.61 -12.28 31.50
CA MET A 169 -20.34 -12.00 30.26
C MET A 169 -20.33 -13.19 29.29
N ILE A 170 -19.23 -13.94 29.22
CA ILE A 170 -19.16 -15.20 28.47
C ILE A 170 -20.15 -16.20 29.03
N ASP A 171 -20.22 -16.37 30.36
CA ASP A 171 -21.16 -17.32 30.98
C ASP A 171 -22.62 -16.94 30.73
N ARG A 172 -22.95 -15.65 30.87
CA ARG A 172 -24.30 -15.15 30.57
C ARG A 172 -24.65 -15.33 29.10
N GLY A 173 -23.74 -14.98 28.20
CA GLY A 173 -23.92 -15.07 26.77
C GLY A 173 -24.05 -16.51 26.27
N TRP A 174 -23.21 -17.41 26.74
CA TRP A 174 -23.28 -18.84 26.42
C TRP A 174 -24.60 -19.45 26.87
N SER A 175 -25.01 -19.15 28.11
CA SER A 175 -26.29 -19.62 28.64
C SER A 175 -27.48 -19.05 27.86
N ALA A 176 -27.41 -17.80 27.40
CA ALA A 176 -28.44 -17.20 26.56
C ALA A 176 -28.51 -17.85 25.18
N ALA A 177 -27.36 -18.07 24.54
CA ALA A 177 -27.28 -18.74 23.25
C ALA A 177 -27.88 -20.16 23.29
N LEU A 178 -27.57 -20.96 24.32
CA LEU A 178 -28.17 -22.28 24.50
C LEU A 178 -29.69 -22.24 24.68
N ARG A 179 -30.24 -21.20 25.34
CA ARG A 179 -31.70 -21.03 25.48
C ARG A 179 -32.36 -20.69 24.15
N HIS A 180 -31.78 -19.78 23.37
CA HIS A 180 -32.35 -19.32 22.10
C HIS A 180 -32.23 -20.34 20.97
N CYS A 181 -31.20 -21.20 20.99
CA CYS A 181 -31.01 -22.26 19.99
C CYS A 181 -31.59 -23.62 20.42
N GLY A 182 -32.06 -23.76 21.66
CA GLY A 182 -32.42 -25.05 22.25
C GLY A 182 -31.18 -25.86 22.69
N ALA A 183 -31.25 -26.51 23.84
CA ALA A 183 -30.10 -27.18 24.45
C ALA A 183 -29.57 -28.40 23.66
N ILE A 184 -30.37 -28.93 22.73
CA ILE A 184 -30.04 -30.13 21.92
C ILE A 184 -29.37 -29.73 20.59
N GLU A 185 -29.83 -28.67 19.92
CA GLU A 185 -29.20 -28.18 18.67
C GLU A 185 -28.02 -27.26 18.96
N GLY A 186 -28.17 -26.37 19.96
CA GLY A 186 -27.17 -25.40 20.38
C GLY A 186 -26.75 -24.41 19.29
N PRO A 187 -25.88 -23.44 19.63
CA PRO A 187 -25.51 -22.37 18.72
C PRO A 187 -24.42 -22.81 17.73
N LYS A 188 -24.64 -22.59 16.43
CA LYS A 188 -23.62 -22.93 15.43
C LYS A 188 -22.43 -21.99 15.46
N PHE A 189 -22.67 -20.71 15.77
CA PHE A 189 -21.69 -19.62 15.74
C PHE A 189 -22.05 -18.53 16.75
N ILE A 190 -21.07 -18.05 17.52
CA ILE A 190 -21.22 -16.89 18.42
C ILE A 190 -20.01 -15.95 18.35
N TYR A 191 -20.23 -14.66 18.08
CA TYR A 191 -19.21 -13.62 18.22
C TYR A 191 -18.95 -13.21 19.66
N PHE A 192 -17.68 -13.25 20.07
CA PHE A 192 -17.17 -12.65 21.31
C PHE A 192 -16.31 -11.41 21.06
N SER A 193 -15.82 -11.24 19.83
CA SER A 193 -15.05 -10.10 19.35
C SER A 193 -15.63 -9.63 18.03
N TYR A 194 -16.03 -8.36 17.97
CA TYR A 194 -16.42 -7.68 16.74
C TYR A 194 -16.27 -6.17 16.92
N ALA A 195 -16.21 -5.44 15.82
CA ALA A 195 -16.49 -4.01 15.76
C ALA A 195 -17.76 -3.77 14.95
N ASP A 196 -18.56 -2.82 15.40
CA ASP A 196 -19.69 -2.31 14.61
C ASP A 196 -19.15 -1.53 13.41
N ALA A 197 -19.78 -1.68 12.25
CA ALA A 197 -19.48 -0.93 11.03
C ALA A 197 -19.89 0.55 11.15
N ASP A 198 -19.28 1.27 12.08
CA ASP A 198 -19.55 2.69 12.37
C ASP A 198 -21.03 3.01 12.64
N GLY A 199 -21.74 2.09 13.29
CA GLY A 199 -23.15 2.24 13.67
C GLY A 199 -24.14 1.79 12.60
N THR A 200 -23.68 1.25 11.48
CA THR A 200 -24.54 0.74 10.40
C THR A 200 -24.91 -0.73 10.55
N ALA A 201 -24.51 -1.39 11.65
CA ALA A 201 -24.83 -2.80 11.87
C ALA A 201 -26.34 -3.02 12.01
N GLU A 202 -26.89 -3.93 11.21
CA GLU A 202 -28.27 -4.37 11.32
C GLU A 202 -28.33 -5.63 12.18
N ARG A 203 -29.25 -5.63 13.14
CA ARG A 203 -29.38 -6.71 14.13
C ARG A 203 -30.77 -6.82 14.71
N ILE A 204 -31.08 -8.01 15.21
CA ILE A 204 -32.29 -8.31 15.97
C ILE A 204 -31.86 -8.62 17.41
N ASN A 205 -32.18 -7.76 18.37
CA ASN A 205 -31.91 -8.02 19.78
C ASN A 205 -32.81 -9.15 20.27
N LEU A 206 -32.21 -10.19 20.84
CA LEU A 206 -32.96 -11.33 21.41
C LEU A 206 -33.19 -11.12 22.90
N ASP A 207 -32.18 -10.59 23.61
CA ASP A 207 -32.25 -10.13 24.99
C ASP A 207 -31.14 -9.10 25.28
N ASP A 208 -30.97 -8.71 26.55
CA ASP A 208 -29.97 -7.73 26.99
C ASP A 208 -28.51 -8.22 26.86
N VAL A 209 -28.29 -9.49 26.52
CA VAL A 209 -26.98 -10.15 26.49
C VAL A 209 -26.58 -10.58 25.08
N VAL A 210 -27.52 -11.07 24.27
CA VAL A 210 -27.26 -11.56 22.91
C VAL A 210 -28.20 -10.98 21.86
N PHE A 211 -27.68 -10.82 20.65
CA PHE A 211 -28.44 -10.43 19.45
C PHE A 211 -28.08 -11.31 18.26
N ARG A 212 -28.95 -11.30 17.24
CA ARG A 212 -28.72 -11.92 15.94
C ARG A 212 -28.24 -10.85 14.94
N PRO A 213 -26.98 -10.89 14.48
CA PRO A 213 -26.53 -9.98 13.44
C PRO A 213 -27.16 -10.34 12.09
N LEU A 214 -27.54 -9.32 11.32
CA LEU A 214 -27.95 -9.46 9.93
C LEU A 214 -26.79 -9.09 8.99
N ARG A 215 -26.09 -7.98 9.28
CA ARG A 215 -24.86 -7.52 8.62
C ARG A 215 -24.19 -6.39 9.42
N GLY A 216 -22.99 -5.99 9.02
CA GLY A 216 -22.25 -4.85 9.56
C GLY A 216 -21.39 -5.15 10.78
N LEU A 217 -20.90 -6.38 10.92
CA LEU A 217 -19.89 -6.72 11.91
C LEU A 217 -18.52 -6.91 11.26
N TRP A 218 -17.52 -6.18 11.74
CA TRP A 218 -16.12 -6.33 11.39
C TRP A 218 -15.36 -7.10 12.47
N PHE A 219 -14.17 -7.59 12.11
CA PHE A 219 -13.26 -8.36 12.97
C PHE A 219 -13.76 -9.77 13.30
N LEU A 220 -12.89 -10.76 13.07
CA LEU A 220 -13.14 -12.18 13.35
C LEU A 220 -12.18 -12.72 14.42
N SER A 221 -11.66 -11.86 15.30
CA SER A 221 -10.57 -12.18 16.22
C SER A 221 -10.93 -13.09 17.39
N GLY A 222 -12.23 -13.30 17.65
CA GLY A 222 -12.69 -14.12 18.78
C GLY A 222 -14.14 -14.57 18.62
N TYR A 223 -14.35 -15.86 18.39
CA TYR A 223 -15.69 -16.43 18.19
C TYR A 223 -15.75 -17.90 18.61
N VAL A 224 -16.93 -18.36 19.02
CA VAL A 224 -17.20 -19.78 19.27
C VAL A 224 -17.84 -20.38 18.04
N LEU A 225 -17.32 -21.51 17.59
CA LEU A 225 -17.80 -22.24 16.43
C LEU A 225 -18.11 -23.68 16.83
N SER A 226 -19.29 -24.16 16.44
CA SER A 226 -19.64 -25.57 16.56
C SER A 226 -19.04 -26.40 15.42
N ARG A 227 -19.00 -27.71 15.56
CA ARG A 227 -18.57 -28.60 14.48
C ARG A 227 -19.49 -28.51 13.25
N GLU A 228 -20.80 -28.43 13.45
CA GLU A 228 -21.76 -28.24 12.35
C GLU A 228 -21.67 -26.84 11.72
N GLY A 229 -21.38 -25.82 12.53
CA GLY A 229 -21.10 -24.47 12.06
C GLY A 229 -19.87 -24.42 11.16
N ALA A 230 -18.79 -25.09 11.57
CA ALA A 230 -17.57 -25.23 10.76
C ALA A 230 -17.85 -25.97 9.45
N ALA A 231 -18.61 -27.07 9.49
CA ALA A 231 -19.01 -27.79 8.29
C ALA A 231 -19.88 -26.94 7.35
N THR A 232 -20.77 -26.11 7.90
CA THR A 232 -21.59 -25.16 7.14
C THR A 232 -20.73 -24.12 6.41
N LEU A 233 -19.71 -23.56 7.08
CA LEU A 233 -18.76 -22.64 6.46
C LEU A 233 -17.96 -23.30 5.33
N LEU A 234 -17.45 -24.52 5.55
CA LEU A 234 -16.68 -25.25 4.54
C LEU A 234 -17.53 -25.61 3.30
N ARG A 235 -18.82 -25.93 3.48
CA ARG A 235 -19.75 -26.16 2.35
C ARG A 235 -20.06 -24.90 1.55
N ALA A 236 -19.90 -23.72 2.16
CA ALA A 236 -20.16 -22.43 1.54
C ALA A 236 -18.94 -21.85 0.80
N MET A 237 -17.78 -22.51 0.86
CA MET A 237 -16.55 -22.08 0.19
C MET A 237 -16.69 -22.01 -1.34
N PRO A 238 -15.86 -21.20 -2.03
CA PRO A 238 -14.71 -20.45 -1.51
C PRO A 238 -15.09 -19.23 -0.64
N VAL A 239 -14.16 -18.79 0.22
CA VAL A 239 -14.27 -17.48 0.89
C VAL A 239 -14.02 -16.40 -0.17
N VAL A 240 -14.95 -15.47 -0.36
CA VAL A 240 -14.83 -14.40 -1.35
C VAL A 240 -14.49 -13.09 -0.64
N GLY A 241 -13.30 -12.55 -0.89
CA GLY A 241 -12.83 -11.33 -0.23
C GLY A 241 -12.29 -11.56 1.20
N PRO A 242 -12.05 -10.46 1.96
CA PRO A 242 -11.67 -10.54 3.37
C PRO A 242 -12.65 -11.41 4.18
N VAL A 243 -12.12 -12.26 5.06
CA VAL A 243 -12.94 -13.29 5.73
C VAL A 243 -14.03 -12.69 6.62
N ASP A 244 -13.76 -11.58 7.29
CA ASP A 244 -14.75 -10.88 8.12
C ASP A 244 -15.86 -10.22 7.28
N LEU A 245 -15.51 -9.66 6.12
CA LEU A 245 -16.49 -9.24 5.11
C LEU A 245 -17.37 -10.42 4.68
N TRP A 246 -16.76 -11.53 4.24
CA TRP A 246 -17.48 -12.71 3.76
C TRP A 246 -18.42 -13.31 4.82
N MET A 247 -18.00 -13.31 6.09
CA MET A 247 -18.80 -13.84 7.20
C MET A 247 -20.16 -13.17 7.34
N ASN A 248 -20.30 -11.89 6.97
CA ASN A 248 -21.58 -11.17 7.03
C ASN A 248 -22.65 -11.83 6.15
N PHE A 249 -22.25 -12.37 4.99
CA PHE A 249 -23.15 -13.11 4.11
C PHE A 249 -23.52 -14.50 4.65
N ARG A 250 -22.85 -14.98 5.72
CA ARG A 250 -23.06 -16.32 6.29
C ARG A 250 -23.86 -16.31 7.58
N PHE A 251 -24.22 -15.14 8.12
CA PHE A 251 -24.92 -15.04 9.41
C PHE A 251 -26.25 -15.76 9.45
N GLU A 252 -27.07 -15.64 8.40
CA GLU A 252 -28.36 -16.33 8.32
C GLU A 252 -28.19 -17.85 8.29
N ALA A 253 -27.34 -18.37 7.41
CA ALA A 253 -27.08 -19.81 7.27
C ALA A 253 -26.49 -20.44 8.56
N LEU A 254 -25.71 -19.66 9.31
CA LEU A 254 -25.19 -20.05 10.61
C LEU A 254 -26.19 -19.88 11.76
N GLY A 255 -27.30 -19.17 11.55
CA GLY A 255 -28.12 -18.69 12.65
C GLY A 255 -27.28 -17.93 13.69
N ALA A 256 -26.33 -17.12 13.23
CA ALA A 256 -25.28 -16.52 14.05
C ALA A 256 -25.85 -15.71 15.23
N LEU A 257 -25.11 -15.73 16.34
CA LEU A 257 -25.36 -14.88 17.51
C LEU A 257 -24.13 -14.03 17.82
N ALA A 258 -24.34 -12.94 18.55
CA ALA A 258 -23.27 -12.08 19.04
C ALA A 258 -23.63 -11.57 20.43
N LEU A 259 -22.63 -11.37 21.29
CA LEU A 259 -22.85 -10.71 22.58
C LEU A 259 -23.15 -9.23 22.33
N CYS A 260 -24.13 -8.64 23.03
CA CYS A 260 -24.44 -7.20 22.95
C CYS A 260 -23.26 -6.29 23.33
N SER A 261 -22.23 -6.86 23.96
CA SER A 261 -20.99 -6.20 24.32
C SER A 261 -19.80 -7.14 24.02
N PRO A 262 -18.87 -6.76 23.12
CA PRO A 262 -17.66 -7.54 22.88
C PRO A 262 -16.86 -7.72 24.18
N VAL A 263 -16.39 -8.94 24.41
CA VAL A 263 -15.64 -9.34 25.62
C VAL A 263 -14.18 -9.65 25.31
N ILE A 264 -13.89 -9.91 24.04
CA ILE A 264 -12.55 -10.10 23.48
C ILE A 264 -12.28 -8.93 22.55
N LEU A 265 -11.16 -8.26 22.76
CA LEU A 265 -10.78 -7.06 22.01
C LEU A 265 -9.39 -7.23 21.41
N GLN A 266 -9.16 -6.64 20.24
CA GLN A 266 -7.84 -6.56 19.65
C GLN A 266 -6.95 -5.57 20.41
N ARG A 267 -5.66 -5.85 20.42
CA ARG A 267 -4.64 -5.01 21.05
C ARG A 267 -4.26 -3.84 20.15
N GLN A 268 -4.10 -2.66 20.75
CA GLN A 268 -3.68 -1.44 20.04
C GLN A 268 -2.18 -1.12 20.26
N ASP A 269 -1.48 -1.89 21.10
CA ASP A 269 -0.08 -1.64 21.47
C ASP A 269 0.96 -2.37 20.60
N ALA A 270 0.50 -3.13 19.60
CA ALA A 270 1.32 -3.80 18.60
C ALA A 270 0.96 -3.27 17.21
N GLY A 271 1.96 -3.02 16.36
CA GLY A 271 1.70 -2.76 14.94
C GLY A 271 1.08 -4.01 14.30
N SER A 272 0.04 -3.81 13.48
CA SER A 272 -0.45 -4.85 12.60
C SER A 272 0.40 -4.88 11.34
N ASP A 273 0.78 -6.08 10.90
CA ASP A 273 1.45 -6.28 9.61
C ASP A 273 0.41 -6.39 8.45
N ASN A 274 -0.88 -6.24 8.77
CA ASN A 274 -1.97 -6.38 7.79
C ASN A 274 -2.09 -5.13 6.91
N ALA A 275 -2.27 -5.36 5.61
CA ALA A 275 -2.66 -4.34 4.65
C ALA A 275 -4.10 -4.61 4.22
N TYR A 276 -4.92 -3.55 4.13
CA TYR A 276 -6.34 -3.67 3.77
C TYR A 276 -6.57 -3.14 2.37
N SER A 277 -7.15 -3.97 1.50
CA SER A 277 -7.32 -3.67 0.07
C SER A 277 -8.31 -2.53 -0.18
N ILE A 278 -9.25 -2.27 0.73
CA ILE A 278 -10.28 -1.24 0.58
C ILE A 278 -9.79 0.19 0.88
N LEU A 279 -8.68 0.37 1.61
CA LEU A 279 -8.24 1.70 2.07
C LEU A 279 -8.00 2.71 0.94
N PRO A 280 -7.38 2.35 -0.21
CA PRO A 280 -7.23 3.28 -1.32
C PRO A 280 -8.57 3.80 -1.86
N TYR A 281 -9.61 2.96 -1.87
CA TYR A 281 -10.94 3.34 -2.33
C TYR A 281 -11.64 4.27 -1.33
N LEU A 282 -11.53 3.98 -0.02
CA LEU A 282 -12.06 4.87 1.03
C LEU A 282 -11.35 6.22 1.06
N ALA A 283 -10.04 6.25 0.79
CA ALA A 283 -9.28 7.49 0.69
C ALA A 283 -9.71 8.32 -0.52
N ARG A 284 -9.97 7.65 -1.65
CA ARG A 284 -10.51 8.27 -2.87
C ARG A 284 -11.95 8.75 -2.67
N ALA A 285 -12.76 8.04 -1.90
CA ALA A 285 -14.09 8.51 -1.52
C ALA A 285 -14.09 9.67 -0.51
N GLY A 286 -12.93 9.98 0.09
CA GLY A 286 -12.82 10.98 1.15
C GLY A 286 -13.52 10.57 2.45
N THR A 287 -13.75 9.27 2.64
CA THR A 287 -14.25 8.70 3.91
C THR A 287 -13.14 8.69 4.95
N ILE A 288 -11.91 8.41 4.51
CA ILE A 288 -10.71 8.49 5.33
C ILE A 288 -9.71 9.44 4.68
N ASP A 289 -8.98 10.19 5.50
CA ASP A 289 -7.71 10.74 5.06
C ASP A 289 -6.67 9.67 5.33
N ALA A 290 -6.01 9.15 4.28
CA ALA A 290 -5.02 8.09 4.46
C ALA A 290 -4.04 8.44 5.58
N GLY A 291 -3.70 7.44 6.40
CA GLY A 291 -2.75 7.58 7.51
C GLY A 291 -1.37 8.05 7.04
N PRO A 292 -0.44 8.35 7.97
CA PRO A 292 0.89 8.83 7.62
C PRO A 292 1.51 7.93 6.55
N ALA A 293 2.13 8.54 5.54
CA ALA A 293 2.81 7.83 4.45
C ALA A 293 3.66 6.70 5.04
N LEU A 294 3.56 5.50 4.46
CA LEU A 294 4.33 4.36 4.94
C LEU A 294 5.81 4.78 5.00
N ALA A 295 6.44 4.53 6.14
CA ALA A 295 7.87 4.75 6.27
C ALA A 295 8.58 3.73 5.38
N SER A 296 9.52 4.21 4.57
CA SER A 296 10.35 3.31 3.76
C SER A 296 11.12 2.31 4.63
N PRO A 297 11.52 1.15 4.08
CA PRO A 297 12.34 0.17 4.81
C PRO A 297 13.59 0.81 5.45
N HIS A 298 13.96 0.34 6.64
CA HIS A 298 15.16 0.80 7.35
C HIS A 298 16.44 0.39 6.61
N ARG A 299 17.39 1.32 6.45
CA ARG A 299 18.62 1.16 5.65
C ARG A 299 19.82 0.57 6.41
N GLU A 300 19.76 0.50 7.74
CA GLU A 300 20.93 0.15 8.57
C GLU A 300 21.13 -1.37 8.59
N SER A 301 21.83 -1.97 7.62
CA SER A 301 22.62 -3.23 7.82
C SER A 301 23.11 -3.98 6.57
N SER A 302 22.83 -3.57 5.32
CA SER A 302 23.12 -4.47 4.18
C SER A 302 24.59 -4.55 3.74
N GLY A 303 25.43 -3.56 4.07
CA GLY A 303 26.78 -3.45 3.50
C GLY A 303 26.75 -3.10 2.00
N SER A 304 27.92 -3.10 1.34
CA SER A 304 28.04 -2.87 -0.11
C SER A 304 27.64 -4.13 -0.88
N VAL A 305 26.59 -4.05 -1.70
CA VAL A 305 26.09 -5.21 -2.45
C VAL A 305 26.57 -5.17 -3.89
N LEU A 306 27.16 -6.27 -4.36
CA LEU A 306 27.47 -6.50 -5.76
C LEU A 306 26.71 -7.71 -6.24
N ALA A 307 26.14 -7.62 -7.44
CA ALA A 307 25.37 -8.70 -8.00
C ALA A 307 25.71 -8.95 -9.47
N TRP A 308 25.61 -10.21 -9.89
CA TRP A 308 25.69 -10.61 -11.30
C TRP A 308 24.45 -11.40 -11.70
N THR A 309 23.79 -10.96 -12.75
CA THR A 309 22.58 -11.57 -13.29
C THR A 309 22.91 -12.64 -14.32
N ALA A 310 21.90 -13.43 -14.72
CA ALA A 310 22.05 -14.37 -15.82
C ALA A 310 21.85 -13.75 -17.22
N GLY A 311 21.75 -12.42 -17.33
CA GLY A 311 21.55 -11.74 -18.62
C GLY A 311 20.16 -11.94 -19.23
N GLY A 312 19.12 -12.14 -18.40
CA GLY A 312 17.74 -12.29 -18.85
C GLY A 312 17.15 -11.02 -19.49
N SER A 313 15.94 -11.14 -20.06
CA SER A 313 15.21 -10.01 -20.66
C SER A 313 14.59 -9.05 -19.63
N HIS A 314 14.55 -9.44 -18.36
CA HIS A 314 13.94 -8.69 -17.26
C HIS A 314 14.88 -8.60 -16.05
N GLU A 315 14.68 -7.57 -15.24
CA GLU A 315 15.60 -7.18 -14.17
C GLU A 315 15.09 -7.54 -12.77
N GLY A 316 14.71 -8.81 -12.58
CA GLY A 316 14.13 -9.29 -11.33
C GLY A 316 15.03 -9.07 -10.11
N LEU A 317 16.33 -9.33 -10.23
CA LEU A 317 17.27 -9.13 -9.11
C LEU A 317 17.40 -7.65 -8.72
N ALA A 318 17.55 -6.76 -9.70
CA ALA A 318 17.66 -5.32 -9.46
C ALA A 318 16.37 -4.77 -8.83
N MET A 319 15.21 -5.18 -9.35
CA MET A 319 13.91 -4.83 -8.79
C MET A 319 13.78 -5.33 -7.34
N ALA A 320 14.19 -6.57 -7.07
CA ALA A 320 14.10 -7.14 -5.73
C ALA A 320 14.98 -6.39 -4.71
N LEU A 321 16.21 -6.03 -5.09
CA LEU A 321 17.09 -5.21 -4.25
C LEU A 321 16.48 -3.82 -4.01
N SER A 322 15.87 -3.22 -5.03
CA SER A 322 15.17 -1.94 -4.89
C SER A 322 13.97 -2.04 -3.93
N MET A 323 13.17 -3.11 -4.01
CA MET A 323 12.04 -3.37 -3.10
C MET A 323 12.47 -3.57 -1.65
N LEU A 324 13.71 -4.03 -1.41
CA LEU A 324 14.30 -4.09 -0.06
C LEU A 324 14.78 -2.73 0.46
N GLY A 325 14.58 -1.65 -0.30
CA GLY A 325 14.99 -0.30 0.09
C GLY A 325 16.45 0.02 -0.21
N LEU A 326 17.07 -0.65 -1.20
CA LEU A 326 18.43 -0.35 -1.65
C LEU A 326 18.40 0.56 -2.89
N ARG A 327 19.39 1.46 -3.00
CA ARG A 327 19.67 2.19 -4.24
C ARG A 327 20.46 1.30 -5.19
N VAL A 328 19.86 0.97 -6.32
CA VAL A 328 20.41 -0.03 -7.25
C VAL A 328 20.88 0.63 -8.55
N ARG A 329 22.13 0.38 -8.93
CA ARG A 329 22.62 0.71 -10.27
C ARG A 329 22.85 -0.56 -11.08
N VAL A 330 22.29 -0.62 -12.28
CA VAL A 330 22.52 -1.70 -13.25
C VAL A 330 23.43 -1.19 -14.38
N TYR A 331 24.33 -2.05 -14.83
CA TYR A 331 25.24 -1.80 -15.97
C TYR A 331 24.85 -2.69 -17.16
N ASP A 332 25.09 -2.20 -18.37
CA ASP A 332 24.81 -2.95 -19.60
C ASP A 332 26.02 -3.69 -20.17
N GLY A 333 27.23 -3.35 -19.71
CA GLY A 333 28.49 -3.98 -20.08
C GLY A 333 29.22 -3.28 -21.22
N ASP A 334 28.66 -2.19 -21.74
CA ASP A 334 29.26 -1.28 -22.72
C ASP A 334 29.95 -0.07 -22.07
N GLU A 335 29.84 0.06 -20.74
CA GLU A 335 30.47 1.13 -19.97
C GLU A 335 31.96 0.89 -19.65
N GLU A 336 32.70 1.97 -19.34
CA GLU A 336 34.12 1.90 -18.96
C GLU A 336 34.34 1.05 -17.69
N GLU A 337 35.49 0.35 -17.65
CA GLU A 337 35.87 -0.46 -16.49
C GLU A 337 36.04 0.39 -15.22
N ILE A 338 35.33 -0.01 -14.17
CA ILE A 338 35.36 0.61 -12.85
C ILE A 338 36.70 0.28 -12.19
N GLN A 339 37.44 1.31 -11.79
CA GLN A 339 38.71 1.17 -11.09
C GLN A 339 38.50 1.10 -9.57
N ALA A 340 39.50 0.59 -8.84
CA ALA A 340 39.40 0.42 -7.38
C ALA A 340 39.11 1.75 -6.65
N ASN A 341 39.63 2.86 -7.18
CA ASN A 341 39.47 4.20 -6.61
C ASN A 341 38.05 4.76 -6.78
N ASP A 342 37.25 4.22 -7.71
CA ASP A 342 35.88 4.69 -7.98
C ASP A 342 34.85 4.05 -7.03
N LEU A 343 35.17 2.89 -6.45
CA LEU A 343 34.27 2.11 -5.60
C LEU A 343 33.72 2.90 -4.40
N PRO A 344 34.51 3.68 -3.63
CA PRO A 344 33.97 4.44 -2.51
C PRO A 344 32.93 5.49 -2.92
N VAL A 345 33.15 6.16 -4.06
CA VAL A 345 32.22 7.17 -4.59
C VAL A 345 30.93 6.50 -5.08
N LEU A 346 31.07 5.35 -5.73
CA LEU A 346 29.96 4.54 -6.21
C LEU A 346 29.09 4.05 -5.05
N PHE A 347 29.69 3.41 -4.02
CA PHE A 347 28.96 2.93 -2.84
C PHE A 347 28.49 4.04 -1.89
N GLY A 348 29.07 5.24 -1.96
CA GLY A 348 28.49 6.43 -1.34
C GLY A 348 27.19 6.92 -2.01
N THR A 349 26.88 6.40 -3.20
CA THR A 349 25.74 6.82 -4.03
C THR A 349 24.70 5.71 -4.19
N PHE A 350 25.15 4.46 -4.37
CA PHE A 350 24.32 3.28 -4.57
C PHE A 350 24.66 2.23 -3.52
N ASP A 351 23.64 1.57 -2.99
CA ASP A 351 23.82 0.52 -1.98
C ASP A 351 24.08 -0.84 -2.64
N ALA A 352 23.57 -1.02 -3.88
CA ALA A 352 23.79 -2.20 -4.70
C ALA A 352 24.18 -1.85 -6.15
N ILE A 353 25.12 -2.60 -6.70
CA ILE A 353 25.52 -2.51 -8.11
C ILE A 353 25.39 -3.88 -8.79
N VAL A 354 24.82 -3.89 -9.99
CA VAL A 354 24.42 -5.10 -10.72
C VAL A 354 25.12 -5.14 -12.07
N ASP A 355 25.76 -6.27 -12.36
CA ASP A 355 26.59 -6.52 -13.56
C ASP A 355 27.73 -5.50 -13.79
N PRO A 356 28.44 -5.01 -12.74
CA PRO A 356 29.45 -3.97 -12.92
C PRO A 356 30.65 -4.43 -13.76
N PRO A 357 31.14 -3.62 -14.73
CA PRO A 357 32.38 -3.90 -15.45
C PRO A 357 33.59 -3.57 -14.57
N LEU A 358 33.99 -4.49 -13.68
CA LEU A 358 35.09 -4.26 -12.74
C LEU A 358 36.46 -4.57 -13.37
N ALA A 359 37.40 -3.63 -13.26
CA ALA A 359 38.81 -3.92 -13.53
C ALA A 359 39.35 -4.96 -12.52
N PRO A 360 40.36 -5.79 -12.88
CA PRO A 360 40.90 -6.82 -11.98
C PRO A 360 41.36 -6.30 -10.62
N GLY A 361 41.92 -5.09 -10.57
CA GLY A 361 42.31 -4.41 -9.33
C GLY A 361 41.12 -4.01 -8.46
N ALA A 362 40.02 -3.55 -9.08
CA ALA A 362 38.79 -3.22 -8.38
C ALA A 362 38.12 -4.46 -7.79
N LEU A 363 38.08 -5.57 -8.56
CA LEU A 363 37.58 -6.86 -8.09
C LEU A 363 38.40 -7.36 -6.87
N SER A 364 39.72 -7.25 -6.93
CA SER A 364 40.59 -7.64 -5.82
C SER A 364 40.36 -6.77 -4.58
N SER A 365 40.19 -5.46 -4.76
CA SER A 365 39.92 -4.50 -3.69
C SER A 365 38.59 -4.78 -3.00
N ILE A 366 37.53 -5.10 -3.76
CA ILE A 366 36.20 -5.33 -3.16
C ILE A 366 36.11 -6.69 -2.49
N ILE A 367 36.80 -7.72 -2.99
CA ILE A 367 36.92 -9.04 -2.33
C ILE A 367 37.58 -8.93 -0.96
N ALA A 368 38.53 -8.01 -0.80
CA ALA A 368 39.20 -7.77 0.48
C ALA A 368 38.31 -7.06 1.52
N ASN A 369 37.19 -6.46 1.10
CA ASN A 369 36.25 -5.78 2.00
C ASN A 369 35.30 -6.79 2.66
N THR A 370 35.41 -6.98 3.98
CA THR A 370 34.59 -7.94 4.73
C THR A 370 33.11 -7.59 4.82
N GLU A 371 32.75 -6.33 4.59
CA GLU A 371 31.38 -5.84 4.58
C GLU A 371 30.72 -5.95 3.19
N ALA A 372 31.49 -6.34 2.16
CA ALA A 372 30.94 -6.54 0.82
C ALA A 372 30.15 -7.86 0.75
N LYS A 373 29.04 -7.83 0.02
CA LYS A 373 28.17 -8.99 -0.20
C LYS A 373 28.00 -9.22 -1.70
N PHE A 374 28.22 -10.46 -2.14
CA PHE A 374 28.17 -10.87 -3.54
C PHE A 374 26.94 -11.76 -3.79
N LEU A 375 26.10 -11.36 -4.75
CA LEU A 375 24.90 -12.09 -5.19
C LEU A 375 25.08 -12.60 -6.62
N LEU A 376 24.85 -13.87 -6.86
CA LEU A 376 25.01 -14.46 -8.19
C LEU A 376 23.72 -15.17 -8.62
N GLU A 377 23.11 -14.78 -9.74
CA GLU A 377 22.02 -15.56 -10.37
C GLU A 377 22.54 -16.66 -11.31
N LEU A 378 23.85 -16.80 -11.43
CA LEU A 378 24.54 -17.77 -12.27
C LEU A 378 25.27 -18.84 -11.45
N ALA A 379 25.36 -20.05 -12.00
CA ALA A 379 26.28 -21.07 -11.48
C ALA A 379 27.72 -20.78 -11.92
N PRO A 380 28.75 -21.12 -11.10
CA PRO A 380 30.14 -20.66 -11.27
C PRO A 380 30.91 -20.95 -12.58
N PRO A 381 30.56 -21.91 -13.48
CA PRO A 381 31.40 -22.14 -14.66
C PRO A 381 31.38 -21.02 -15.71
N LEU A 382 30.37 -20.14 -15.68
CA LEU A 382 30.09 -19.19 -16.77
C LEU A 382 30.73 -17.80 -16.61
N ALA A 383 31.33 -17.47 -15.46
CA ALA A 383 31.93 -16.17 -15.22
C ALA A 383 33.40 -16.31 -14.81
N SER A 384 34.28 -16.38 -15.82
CA SER A 384 35.74 -16.37 -15.66
C SER A 384 36.19 -15.17 -14.83
N GLY A 385 36.64 -15.41 -13.58
CA GLY A 385 37.06 -14.38 -12.61
C GLY A 385 36.30 -14.40 -11.28
N LEU A 386 35.02 -14.81 -11.29
CA LEU A 386 34.16 -14.84 -10.08
C LEU A 386 34.35 -16.11 -9.23
N GLY A 387 35.07 -17.12 -9.71
CA GLY A 387 35.38 -18.34 -8.96
C GLY A 387 36.29 -18.13 -7.73
N ARG A 388 36.78 -16.90 -7.50
CA ARG A 388 37.63 -16.50 -6.36
C ARG A 388 36.86 -15.78 -5.25
N LEU A 389 35.54 -15.63 -5.38
CA LEU A 389 34.74 -14.92 -4.38
C LEU A 389 34.68 -15.69 -3.04
N PRO A 390 34.75 -15.01 -1.88
CA PRO A 390 34.69 -15.66 -0.58
C PRO A 390 33.32 -16.30 -0.34
N HIS A 391 33.28 -17.59 0.01
CA HIS A 391 32.02 -18.31 0.24
C HIS A 391 31.15 -17.67 1.34
N ALA A 392 31.78 -17.11 2.39
CA ALA A 392 31.04 -16.45 3.48
C ALA A 392 30.35 -15.14 3.06
N GLN A 393 30.84 -14.49 2.00
CA GLN A 393 30.31 -13.24 1.45
C GLN A 393 29.54 -13.46 0.14
N THR A 394 29.28 -14.71 -0.26
CA THR A 394 28.66 -15.01 -1.56
C THR A 394 27.39 -15.83 -1.39
N LEU A 395 26.31 -15.39 -2.02
CA LEU A 395 25.06 -16.14 -2.14
C LEU A 395 24.74 -16.37 -3.62
N ILE A 396 24.51 -17.64 -3.98
CA ILE A 396 24.04 -18.04 -5.30
C ILE A 396 22.51 -18.21 -5.26
N LEU A 397 21.81 -17.37 -6.01
CA LEU A 397 20.36 -17.36 -6.17
C LEU A 397 19.97 -18.16 -7.41
N SER A 398 19.56 -19.41 -7.22
CA SER A 398 19.06 -20.24 -8.33
C SER A 398 17.70 -19.75 -8.82
N GLN A 399 17.57 -19.53 -10.13
CA GLN A 399 16.32 -19.13 -10.80
C GLN A 399 15.22 -20.20 -10.72
N HIS A 400 15.57 -21.47 -10.52
CA HIS A 400 14.61 -22.57 -10.38
C HIS A 400 13.97 -22.67 -8.99
N ARG A 401 14.40 -21.84 -8.03
CA ARG A 401 13.79 -21.83 -6.71
C ARG A 401 12.45 -21.09 -6.72
N PRO A 402 11.46 -21.57 -5.94
CA PRO A 402 10.24 -20.84 -5.68
C PRO A 402 10.52 -19.41 -5.20
N SER A 403 9.66 -18.46 -5.58
CA SER A 403 9.79 -17.05 -5.20
C SER A 403 9.96 -16.83 -3.70
N GLY A 404 9.26 -17.61 -2.87
CA GLY A 404 9.37 -17.53 -1.42
C GLY A 404 10.74 -17.93 -0.87
N ASP A 405 11.42 -18.88 -1.51
CA ASP A 405 12.74 -19.34 -1.11
C ASP A 405 13.82 -18.34 -1.54
N ARG A 406 13.61 -17.63 -2.66
CA ARG A 406 14.51 -16.56 -3.12
C ARG A 406 14.54 -15.40 -2.12
N TRP A 407 13.37 -14.92 -1.69
CA TRP A 407 13.29 -13.91 -0.63
C TRP A 407 13.96 -14.38 0.66
N LEU A 408 13.66 -15.60 1.11
CA LEU A 408 14.23 -16.13 2.35
C LEU A 408 15.76 -16.11 2.34
N CYS A 409 16.38 -16.63 1.27
CA CYS A 409 17.84 -16.70 1.16
C CYS A 409 18.46 -15.30 1.09
N MET A 410 17.90 -14.42 0.26
CA MET A 410 18.45 -13.09 0.03
C MET A 410 18.33 -12.20 1.27
N CYS A 411 17.15 -12.15 1.90
CA CYS A 411 16.92 -11.35 3.12
C CYS A 411 17.78 -11.85 4.29
N ALA A 412 17.89 -13.16 4.50
CA ALA A 412 18.73 -13.73 5.55
C ALA A 412 20.21 -13.39 5.34
N PHE A 413 20.69 -13.44 4.10
CA PHE A 413 22.06 -13.11 3.75
C PHE A 413 22.35 -11.59 3.86
N LEU A 414 21.41 -10.75 3.44
CA LEU A 414 21.55 -9.30 3.51
C LEU A 414 21.29 -8.74 4.91
N GLY A 415 20.63 -9.48 5.81
CA GLY A 415 20.22 -9.01 7.13
C GLY A 415 18.99 -8.10 7.09
N LEU A 416 18.17 -8.22 6.05
CA LEU A 416 17.00 -7.36 5.80
C LEU A 416 15.69 -8.10 6.06
N ASP A 417 14.63 -7.34 6.33
CA ASP A 417 13.29 -7.91 6.50
C ASP A 417 12.71 -8.40 5.18
N ARG A 418 11.99 -9.52 5.23
CA ARG A 418 11.31 -10.08 4.06
C ARG A 418 10.03 -9.30 3.74
N PRO A 419 9.85 -8.82 2.49
CA PRO A 419 8.61 -8.18 2.05
C PRO A 419 7.45 -9.19 1.97
N ALA A 420 6.22 -8.67 1.98
CA ALA A 420 5.03 -9.50 1.79
C ALA A 420 4.82 -9.84 0.30
N GLU A 421 5.35 -9.00 -0.58
CA GLU A 421 5.26 -9.07 -2.03
C GLU A 421 5.93 -10.33 -2.60
N ALA A 422 5.49 -10.74 -3.79
CA ALA A 422 6.17 -11.80 -4.54
C ALA A 422 7.60 -11.37 -4.91
N PHE A 423 8.47 -12.35 -5.17
CA PHE A 423 9.78 -12.03 -5.74
C PHE A 423 9.54 -11.51 -7.16
N PRO A 424 10.05 -10.32 -7.52
CA PRO A 424 9.65 -9.66 -8.76
C PRO A 424 10.23 -10.36 -9.99
N VAL A 425 9.46 -10.32 -11.08
CA VAL A 425 9.94 -10.53 -12.45
C VAL A 425 10.85 -9.37 -12.84
N GLY A 426 10.49 -8.14 -12.44
CA GLY A 426 11.23 -6.92 -12.71
C GLY A 426 10.89 -6.30 -14.05
N ALA A 427 11.35 -5.08 -14.28
CA ALA A 427 11.13 -4.35 -15.52
C ALA A 427 11.88 -5.02 -16.69
N ALA A 428 11.36 -4.86 -17.91
CA ALA A 428 12.09 -5.24 -19.11
C ALA A 428 13.40 -4.45 -19.20
N ARG A 429 14.51 -5.11 -19.54
CA ARG A 429 15.85 -4.50 -19.55
C ARG A 429 15.94 -3.26 -20.45
N GLY A 430 15.20 -3.26 -21.57
CA GLY A 430 15.13 -2.13 -22.51
C GLY A 430 14.53 -0.84 -21.92
N LEU A 431 13.81 -0.91 -20.79
CA LEU A 431 13.27 0.25 -20.09
C LEU A 431 14.32 1.01 -19.27
N ARG A 432 15.48 0.38 -19.02
CA ARG A 432 16.64 0.99 -18.35
C ARG A 432 16.35 1.60 -16.97
N VAL A 433 15.37 1.07 -16.22
CA VAL A 433 14.84 1.66 -14.97
C VAL A 433 15.93 2.04 -13.96
N PHE A 434 16.94 1.19 -13.82
CA PHE A 434 18.01 1.33 -12.82
C PHE A 434 19.35 1.83 -13.39
N ARG A 435 19.39 2.37 -14.61
CA ARG A 435 20.64 2.94 -15.18
C ARG A 435 20.86 4.33 -14.62
N ASP A 436 22.11 4.61 -14.28
CA ASP A 436 22.56 5.95 -13.94
C ASP A 436 22.93 6.71 -15.21
N ASP A 437 21.92 7.27 -15.89
CA ASP A 437 22.08 7.95 -17.17
C ASP A 437 22.51 9.43 -17.01
N ARG A 438 22.90 9.85 -15.80
CA ARG A 438 23.37 11.21 -15.54
C ARG A 438 24.72 11.49 -16.25
N PRO A 439 24.92 12.69 -16.85
CA PRO A 439 26.17 13.05 -17.51
C PRO A 439 27.38 13.05 -16.56
N ASP A 440 28.56 12.65 -17.05
CA ASP A 440 29.80 12.59 -16.25
C ASP A 440 30.26 13.92 -15.65
N ALA A 441 29.98 15.05 -16.31
CA ALA A 441 30.26 16.38 -15.76
C ALA A 441 29.42 16.68 -14.51
N ALA A 442 28.17 16.18 -14.46
CA ALA A 442 27.32 16.25 -13.28
C ALA A 442 27.79 15.31 -12.16
N ARG A 443 28.52 14.22 -12.50
CA ARG A 443 29.15 13.32 -11.53
C ARG A 443 30.40 13.94 -10.85
N ARG A 444 31.11 14.85 -11.54
CA ARG A 444 32.40 15.43 -11.10
C ARG A 444 32.36 16.88 -10.60
N ALA A 445 31.33 17.66 -10.89
CA ALA A 445 31.32 19.09 -10.57
C ALA A 445 31.14 19.36 -9.06
N LEU A 446 32.17 19.95 -8.43
CA LEU A 446 32.17 20.58 -7.11
C LEU A 446 31.70 22.05 -7.20
N ALA A 447 30.74 22.39 -6.33
CA ALA A 447 30.42 23.70 -5.75
C ALA A 447 30.21 24.89 -6.70
N VAL A 448 28.94 25.23 -6.97
CA VAL A 448 28.48 26.64 -7.03
C VAL A 448 27.10 26.73 -6.40
N SER A 449 26.97 27.63 -5.41
CA SER A 449 25.82 27.82 -4.53
C SER A 449 24.50 28.04 -5.29
N PHE A 450 23.51 27.18 -5.05
CA PHE A 450 22.10 27.56 -5.19
C PHE A 450 21.65 28.14 -3.85
N ARG A 451 21.28 29.43 -3.83
CA ARG A 451 20.59 30.05 -2.68
C ARG A 451 19.14 30.33 -3.07
N ARG A 452 18.26 29.89 -2.16
CA ARG A 452 16.81 30.13 -2.02
C ARG A 452 15.91 29.28 -2.94
N ASN A 453 15.10 28.43 -2.29
CA ASN A 453 13.93 27.69 -2.81
C ASN A 453 14.14 26.26 -3.34
N ALA A 454 15.00 25.45 -2.72
CA ALA A 454 14.96 24.00 -2.94
C ALA A 454 13.81 23.41 -2.11
N TYR A 455 12.73 22.97 -2.76
CA TYR A 455 11.70 22.14 -2.12
C TYR A 455 12.37 20.91 -1.51
N ARG A 456 11.87 20.48 -0.34
CA ARG A 456 12.40 19.28 0.31
C ARG A 456 12.02 18.05 -0.51
N LEU A 457 13.04 17.28 -0.91
CA LEU A 457 12.86 15.97 -1.51
C LEU A 457 12.32 14.97 -0.48
N ASP A 458 11.68 13.92 -0.98
CA ASP A 458 11.24 12.80 -0.16
C ASP A 458 12.45 12.06 0.46
N PRO A 459 12.36 11.59 1.73
CA PRO A 459 13.43 10.85 2.39
C PRO A 459 13.54 9.37 1.94
N SER A 460 12.79 8.96 0.91
CA SER A 460 12.79 7.61 0.36
C SER A 460 14.19 7.10 -0.07
N PRO A 461 14.45 5.78 0.06
CA PRO A 461 15.65 5.14 -0.49
C PRO A 461 15.88 5.41 -1.96
N TRP A 462 14.83 5.56 -2.77
CA TRP A 462 14.94 5.70 -4.22
C TRP A 462 15.18 7.14 -4.67
N VAL A 463 15.42 8.05 -3.73
CA VAL A 463 15.81 9.43 -3.99
C VAL A 463 17.28 9.60 -3.63
N LEU A 464 18.10 9.96 -4.61
CA LEU A 464 19.48 10.32 -4.31
C LEU A 464 19.50 11.58 -3.44
N PRO A 465 20.33 11.61 -2.38
CA PRO A 465 20.41 12.77 -1.52
C PRO A 465 20.84 13.98 -2.36
N PRO A 466 20.27 15.17 -2.08
CA PRO A 466 20.67 16.38 -2.78
C PRO A 466 22.14 16.66 -2.44
N ARG A 467 23.05 16.32 -3.36
CA ARG A 467 24.42 16.83 -3.32
C ARG A 467 24.36 18.30 -3.75
N SER A 468 25.21 19.14 -3.18
CA SER A 468 25.19 20.62 -3.28
C SER A 468 25.22 21.21 -4.71
N ASN A 469 25.27 20.36 -5.75
CA ASN A 469 25.49 20.72 -7.15
C ASN A 469 24.49 20.01 -8.10
N TRP A 470 23.41 19.40 -7.59
CA TRP A 470 22.35 18.88 -8.47
C TRP A 470 21.75 20.04 -9.26
N ARG A 471 22.03 20.05 -10.56
CA ARG A 471 21.40 20.94 -11.52
C ARG A 471 20.54 20.07 -12.40
N PRO A 472 19.20 20.23 -12.36
CA PRO A 472 18.41 19.72 -13.45
C PRO A 472 18.95 20.36 -14.72
N SER A 473 19.26 19.56 -15.75
CA SER A 473 19.81 20.13 -16.98
C SER A 473 18.68 20.87 -17.71
N PRO A 474 18.72 22.21 -17.84
CA PRO A 474 18.01 22.85 -18.94
C PRO A 474 18.74 22.39 -20.20
N HIS A 475 18.17 21.45 -20.93
CA HIS A 475 18.55 21.33 -22.33
C HIS A 475 18.10 22.66 -22.97
N GLY A 476 19.05 23.37 -23.61
CA GLY A 476 18.72 24.61 -24.34
C GLY A 476 17.61 24.33 -25.35
N ALA A 477 16.89 25.37 -25.79
CA ALA A 477 15.68 25.32 -26.62
C ALA A 477 15.69 24.24 -27.73
N GLU A 478 15.44 23.00 -27.34
CA GLU A 478 15.23 21.85 -28.20
C GLU A 478 13.73 21.78 -28.39
N MET A 479 13.31 21.81 -29.65
CA MET A 479 11.91 21.59 -29.97
C MET A 479 11.55 20.15 -29.67
N ALA A 480 10.45 19.94 -28.95
CA ALA A 480 9.91 18.60 -28.73
C ALA A 480 9.61 17.92 -30.08
N ALA A 481 9.87 16.61 -30.18
CA ALA A 481 9.52 15.85 -31.38
C ALA A 481 8.00 15.91 -31.60
N THR A 482 7.56 16.20 -32.83
CA THR A 482 6.14 16.44 -33.17
C THR A 482 5.46 15.28 -33.92
N GLY A 483 6.11 14.13 -34.05
CA GLY A 483 5.54 12.93 -34.68
C GLY A 483 4.76 12.03 -33.71
N GLY A 484 3.91 11.14 -34.24
CA GLY A 484 3.20 10.11 -33.47
C GLY A 484 1.73 9.96 -33.88
N GLN A 485 1.17 8.77 -33.67
CA GLN A 485 -0.27 8.54 -33.81
C GLN A 485 -0.98 9.16 -32.60
N CYS A 486 -2.04 9.95 -32.84
CA CYS A 486 -2.91 10.43 -31.76
C CYS A 486 -3.71 9.23 -31.22
N LEU A 487 -3.54 8.95 -29.94
CA LEU A 487 -4.19 7.84 -29.22
C LEU A 487 -5.49 8.28 -28.55
N ALA A 488 -5.52 9.52 -28.04
CA ALA A 488 -6.70 10.10 -27.39
C ALA A 488 -6.71 11.63 -27.56
N ASP A 489 -7.89 12.21 -27.76
CA ASP A 489 -8.08 13.66 -27.88
C ASP A 489 -9.46 14.07 -27.35
N THR A 490 -9.54 15.20 -26.64
CA THR A 490 -10.82 15.78 -26.18
C THR A 490 -11.72 16.26 -27.32
N THR A 491 -11.19 16.42 -28.53
CA THR A 491 -11.92 16.91 -29.72
C THR A 491 -12.55 15.81 -30.59
N THR A 492 -12.24 14.52 -30.33
CA THR A 492 -12.80 13.41 -31.11
C THR A 492 -14.30 13.21 -30.83
N ALA A 493 -15.16 13.67 -31.76
CA ALA A 493 -16.60 13.51 -31.68
C ALA A 493 -17.06 12.14 -32.23
N ARG A 494 -17.48 11.24 -31.32
CA ARG A 494 -18.55 10.20 -31.40
C ARG A 494 -18.17 8.94 -30.61
N GLY A 495 -19.01 8.58 -29.63
CA GLY A 495 -19.11 7.22 -29.09
C GLY A 495 -18.73 7.05 -27.61
N SER A 496 -17.61 7.63 -27.18
CA SER A 496 -17.18 7.65 -25.78
C SER A 496 -16.03 8.65 -25.63
N SER A 497 -16.14 9.61 -24.71
CA SER A 497 -15.01 10.50 -24.41
C SER A 497 -13.82 9.66 -23.90
N PRO A 498 -12.60 9.84 -24.44
CA PRO A 498 -11.42 9.14 -23.92
C PRO A 498 -11.05 9.58 -22.50
N PHE A 499 -11.70 10.64 -22.00
CA PHE A 499 -11.58 11.17 -20.65
C PHE A 499 -12.92 11.10 -19.92
N ARG A 500 -12.88 10.69 -18.65
CA ARG A 500 -14.04 10.69 -17.76
C ARG A 500 -13.83 11.69 -16.63
N ALA A 501 -14.87 12.45 -16.30
CA ALA A 501 -14.89 13.22 -15.05
C ALA A 501 -14.84 12.25 -13.85
N LEU A 502 -14.26 12.71 -12.75
CA LEU A 502 -14.02 11.92 -11.55
C LEU A 502 -14.84 12.46 -10.39
N VAL A 503 -15.54 11.57 -9.71
CA VAL A 503 -16.15 11.81 -8.40
C VAL A 503 -15.27 11.13 -7.38
N GLU A 504 -14.35 11.87 -6.77
CA GLU A 504 -13.40 11.34 -5.79
C GLU A 504 -12.63 12.49 -5.10
N THR A 505 -11.61 12.16 -4.33
CA THR A 505 -10.64 13.08 -3.78
C THR A 505 -9.35 12.33 -3.41
N PHE A 506 -8.42 12.97 -2.73
CA PHE A 506 -7.23 12.30 -2.21
C PHE A 506 -6.75 12.92 -0.88
N PRO A 507 -5.90 12.19 -0.12
CA PRO A 507 -5.29 12.69 1.10
C PRO A 507 -4.46 13.95 0.83
N GLY A 508 -4.70 15.02 1.58
CA GLY A 508 -4.01 16.29 1.37
C GLY A 508 -4.76 17.28 0.47
N ASN A 509 -5.80 16.86 -0.25
CA ASN A 509 -6.76 17.78 -0.87
C ASN A 509 -7.76 18.29 0.20
N ARG A 510 -8.32 19.48 -0.02
CA ARG A 510 -9.41 20.10 0.75
C ARG A 510 -10.69 20.22 -0.08
N ALA A 511 -10.66 19.87 -1.36
CA ALA A 511 -11.81 19.79 -2.24
C ALA A 511 -12.28 18.33 -2.43
N SER A 512 -13.58 18.13 -2.63
CA SER A 512 -14.12 16.92 -3.25
C SER A 512 -14.31 17.17 -4.74
N PHE A 513 -13.92 16.24 -5.60
CA PHE A 513 -14.19 16.32 -7.03
C PHE A 513 -15.61 15.82 -7.31
N GLU A 514 -16.35 16.58 -8.10
CA GLU A 514 -17.75 16.34 -8.43
C GLU A 514 -17.94 16.48 -9.95
N MET A 515 -18.97 15.85 -10.51
CA MET A 515 -19.25 15.90 -11.94
C MET A 515 -19.50 17.33 -12.42
N GLU A 516 -20.22 18.10 -11.61
CA GLU A 516 -20.55 19.51 -11.83
C GLU A 516 -19.32 20.42 -11.79
N GLY A 517 -18.22 19.94 -11.22
CA GLY A 517 -16.93 20.62 -11.23
C GLY A 517 -16.26 20.63 -12.60
N VAL A 518 -16.72 19.80 -13.55
CA VAL A 518 -16.21 19.69 -14.92
C VAL A 518 -17.30 20.10 -15.91
N VAL A 519 -17.15 21.27 -16.54
CA VAL A 519 -18.11 21.79 -17.53
C VAL A 519 -17.47 21.81 -18.91
N HIS A 520 -18.18 21.30 -19.91
CA HIS A 520 -17.81 21.45 -21.31
C HIS A 520 -18.32 22.80 -21.83
N GLU A 521 -17.41 23.65 -22.30
CA GLU A 521 -17.69 24.95 -22.91
C GLU A 521 -17.10 24.98 -24.34
N GLU A 522 -17.45 25.99 -25.13
CA GLU A 522 -16.89 26.17 -26.50
C GLU A 522 -15.36 26.28 -26.49
N GLU A 523 -14.80 26.85 -25.42
CA GLU A 523 -13.35 27.05 -25.25
C GLU A 523 -12.61 25.83 -24.70
N GLY A 524 -13.31 24.74 -24.34
CA GLY A 524 -12.76 23.51 -23.80
C GLY A 524 -13.41 23.05 -22.50
N LEU A 525 -12.67 22.29 -21.70
CA LEU A 525 -13.09 21.82 -20.38
C LEU A 525 -12.79 22.87 -19.32
N ARG A 526 -13.81 23.36 -18.61
CA ARG A 526 -13.68 24.25 -17.47
C ARG A 526 -13.78 23.46 -16.16
N LEU A 527 -12.71 23.51 -15.36
CA LEU A 527 -12.70 23.00 -13.99
C LEU A 527 -12.94 24.13 -13.02
N THR A 528 -14.00 24.05 -12.20
CA THR A 528 -14.35 25.12 -11.25
C THR A 528 -14.14 24.65 -9.82
N VAL A 529 -13.52 25.46 -8.97
CA VAL A 529 -13.47 25.28 -7.51
C VAL A 529 -14.38 26.28 -6.83
N SER A 530 -15.18 25.82 -5.87
CA SER A 530 -16.06 26.68 -5.09
C SER A 530 -16.18 26.18 -3.65
N LYS A 531 -16.84 26.97 -2.80
CA LYS A 531 -17.20 26.52 -1.45
C LYS A 531 -18.05 25.25 -1.53
N GLY A 532 -17.71 24.29 -0.67
CA GLY A 532 -18.42 23.03 -0.55
C GLY A 532 -19.77 23.21 0.15
N ASN A 533 -20.66 22.25 -0.05
CA ASN A 533 -21.92 22.20 0.68
C ASN A 533 -21.69 21.81 2.14
N ALA A 534 -22.52 22.30 3.05
CA ALA A 534 -22.48 21.87 4.45
C ALA A 534 -22.65 20.34 4.54
N GLY A 535 -21.76 19.65 5.27
CA GLY A 535 -21.81 18.20 5.47
C GLY A 535 -21.08 17.34 4.44
N SER A 536 -20.48 17.91 3.39
CA SER A 536 -19.69 17.17 2.37
C SER A 536 -18.40 16.54 2.91
N GLY A 537 -17.98 16.90 4.12
CA GLY A 537 -16.72 16.46 4.74
C GLY A 537 -15.48 17.21 4.25
N ARG A 538 -15.60 18.06 3.23
CA ARG A 538 -14.53 18.89 2.69
C ARG A 538 -15.00 20.33 2.45
N PRO A 539 -14.20 21.36 2.80
CA PRO A 539 -14.64 22.75 2.72
C PRO A 539 -14.87 23.27 1.29
N TYR A 540 -14.35 22.57 0.27
CA TYR A 540 -14.47 22.96 -1.12
C TYR A 540 -15.01 21.82 -1.99
N ARG A 541 -15.58 22.17 -3.14
CA ARG A 541 -15.85 21.23 -4.25
C ARG A 541 -15.08 21.68 -5.49
N SER A 542 -14.67 20.75 -6.34
CA SER A 542 -14.01 21.05 -7.60
C SER A 542 -14.20 19.99 -8.68
N GLY A 543 -13.46 20.10 -9.78
CA GLY A 543 -13.50 19.17 -10.91
C GLY A 543 -12.17 18.45 -11.14
N ALA A 544 -12.28 17.21 -11.59
CA ALA A 544 -11.16 16.41 -12.06
C ALA A 544 -11.62 15.48 -13.19
N PHE A 545 -10.72 15.12 -14.09
CA PHE A 545 -10.95 14.10 -15.12
C PHE A 545 -9.70 13.25 -15.33
N ALA A 546 -9.89 12.05 -15.88
CA ALA A 546 -8.80 11.13 -16.19
C ALA A 546 -9.07 10.33 -17.47
N SER A 547 -8.01 9.83 -18.10
CA SER A 547 -8.11 8.93 -19.25
C SER A 547 -8.77 7.59 -18.86
N VAL A 548 -9.55 7.04 -19.79
CA VAL A 548 -10.14 5.70 -19.65
C VAL A 548 -9.08 4.60 -19.78
N GLU A 549 -8.08 4.81 -20.62
CA GLU A 549 -6.95 3.90 -20.80
C GLU A 549 -5.74 4.30 -19.97
N ALA A 550 -4.88 3.32 -19.68
CA ALA A 550 -3.55 3.54 -19.14
C ALA A 550 -2.52 3.42 -20.27
N PHE A 551 -1.45 4.20 -20.18
CA PHE A 551 -0.40 4.29 -21.19
C PHE A 551 0.93 3.89 -20.58
N GLU A 552 1.75 3.14 -21.33
CA GLU A 552 3.09 2.76 -20.91
C GLU A 552 4.12 3.87 -21.12
N HIS A 553 4.04 4.59 -22.24
CA HIS A 553 4.91 5.71 -22.62
C HIS A 553 4.12 6.57 -23.60
N GLY A 554 4.58 7.80 -23.85
CA GLY A 554 3.98 8.67 -24.84
C GLY A 554 4.23 10.14 -24.57
N ARG A 555 3.65 10.97 -25.43
CA ARG A 555 3.63 12.42 -25.29
C ARG A 555 2.21 12.87 -24.90
N PHE A 556 2.09 13.50 -23.75
CA PHE A 556 0.84 13.93 -23.14
C PHE A 556 0.80 15.45 -23.15
N GLU A 557 -0.16 16.03 -23.88
CA GLU A 557 -0.24 17.47 -24.11
C GLU A 557 -1.56 18.04 -23.61
N ALA A 558 -1.50 19.21 -22.97
CA ALA A 558 -2.67 19.99 -22.62
C ALA A 558 -2.46 21.48 -22.88
N GLU A 559 -3.46 22.13 -23.47
CA GLU A 559 -3.57 23.58 -23.55
C GLU A 559 -4.30 24.10 -22.31
N ILE A 560 -3.59 24.74 -21.39
CA ILE A 560 -4.07 25.07 -20.05
C ILE A 560 -4.00 26.59 -19.81
N LYS A 561 -5.07 27.14 -19.26
CA LYS A 561 -5.07 28.40 -18.49
C LYS A 561 -5.38 28.05 -17.03
N ALA A 562 -4.42 28.28 -16.15
CA ALA A 562 -4.50 27.88 -14.74
C ALA A 562 -5.48 28.75 -13.95
N ALA A 563 -6.02 28.20 -12.86
CA ALA A 563 -6.80 28.99 -11.91
C ALA A 563 -5.91 29.99 -11.16
N SER A 564 -6.37 31.24 -11.04
CA SER A 564 -5.70 32.30 -10.29
C SER A 564 -6.10 32.29 -8.82
N GLY A 565 -5.17 32.63 -7.93
CA GLY A 565 -5.41 32.81 -6.50
C GLY A 565 -4.61 31.86 -5.62
N PRO A 566 -4.24 32.29 -4.40
CA PRO A 566 -3.53 31.43 -3.45
C PRO A 566 -4.38 30.23 -3.05
N GLY A 567 -3.73 29.17 -2.60
CA GLY A 567 -4.36 27.93 -2.13
C GLY A 567 -4.98 27.07 -3.23
N LEU A 568 -4.72 27.38 -4.52
CA LEU A 568 -5.22 26.64 -5.68
C LEU A 568 -4.08 26.07 -6.50
N VAL A 569 -4.27 24.83 -6.98
CA VAL A 569 -3.34 24.14 -7.88
C VAL A 569 -4.12 23.57 -9.06
N THR A 570 -3.67 23.89 -10.27
CA THR A 570 -4.13 23.26 -11.51
C THR A 570 -3.13 22.16 -11.88
N GLY A 571 -3.56 20.89 -11.83
CA GLY A 571 -2.70 19.73 -12.06
C GLY A 571 -2.92 19.09 -13.42
N PHE A 572 -1.84 18.60 -14.02
CA PHE A 572 -1.81 17.76 -15.23
C PHE A 572 -0.72 16.70 -15.08
N PHE A 573 -1.08 15.44 -14.95
CA PHE A 573 -0.15 14.43 -14.42
C PHE A 573 -0.48 12.99 -14.81
N MET A 574 0.53 12.13 -14.81
CA MET A 574 0.40 10.67 -14.97
C MET A 574 0.39 10.00 -13.60
N HIS A 575 -0.50 9.04 -13.33
CA HIS A 575 -0.58 8.38 -12.01
C HIS A 575 -1.01 6.89 -12.05
N ARG A 576 -0.47 6.11 -11.09
CA ARG A 576 -0.90 4.77 -10.67
C ARG A 576 -0.61 4.54 -9.17
N SER A 577 -1.24 3.53 -8.54
CA SER A 577 -1.17 3.32 -7.08
C SER A 577 -0.48 2.03 -6.57
N GLN A 578 -0.31 0.97 -7.38
CA GLN A 578 0.19 -0.33 -6.90
C GLN A 578 1.25 -0.95 -7.83
N PRO A 579 2.53 -0.54 -7.77
CA PRO A 579 3.10 0.44 -6.85
C PRO A 579 2.81 1.88 -7.27
N ARG A 580 2.93 2.83 -6.34
CA ARG A 580 2.72 4.26 -6.65
C ARG A 580 3.84 4.79 -7.54
N GLN A 581 3.47 5.26 -8.73
CA GLN A 581 4.33 5.98 -9.67
C GLN A 581 3.55 7.15 -10.25
N GLU A 582 4.22 8.29 -10.44
CA GLU A 582 3.56 9.55 -10.80
C GLU A 582 4.54 10.52 -11.46
N ILE A 583 4.06 11.31 -12.43
CA ILE A 583 4.81 12.36 -13.14
C ILE A 583 3.92 13.59 -13.25
N ASP A 584 4.35 14.73 -12.71
CA ASP A 584 3.49 15.88 -12.48
C ASP A 584 3.88 17.13 -13.26
N ILE A 585 2.86 17.88 -13.67
CA ILE A 585 2.87 19.34 -13.86
C ILE A 585 1.83 19.93 -12.90
N GLU A 586 2.26 20.87 -12.05
CA GLU A 586 1.41 21.60 -11.14
C GLU A 586 1.61 23.11 -11.32
N LEU A 587 0.53 23.81 -11.68
CA LEU A 587 0.50 25.26 -11.84
C LEU A 587 -0.20 25.88 -10.63
N MET A 588 0.55 26.62 -9.81
CA MET A 588 0.07 27.21 -8.56
C MET A 588 -0.58 28.57 -8.83
N GLY A 589 -1.83 28.74 -8.41
CA GLY A 589 -2.55 30.01 -8.63
C GLY A 589 -1.97 31.20 -7.85
N GLY A 590 -1.27 30.93 -6.75
CA GLY A 590 -0.57 31.94 -5.94
C GLY A 590 0.87 32.25 -6.41
N ASP A 591 1.40 31.48 -7.35
CA ASP A 591 2.72 31.67 -7.96
C ASP A 591 2.61 31.43 -9.47
N PRO A 592 1.92 32.34 -10.18
CA PRO A 592 1.48 32.08 -11.55
C PRO A 592 2.61 32.08 -12.58
N THR A 593 3.80 32.55 -12.19
CA THR A 593 5.00 32.54 -13.05
C THR A 593 5.85 31.28 -12.89
N GLY A 594 5.46 30.38 -11.99
CA GLY A 594 6.14 29.13 -11.70
C GLY A 594 5.35 27.90 -12.14
N MET A 595 6.06 26.90 -12.64
CA MET A 595 5.54 25.55 -12.84
C MET A 595 6.31 24.59 -11.94
N LEU A 596 5.60 23.79 -11.15
CA LEU A 596 6.21 22.72 -10.37
C LEU A 596 6.11 21.41 -11.16
N VAL A 597 7.22 20.70 -11.27
CA VAL A 597 7.27 19.35 -11.85
C VAL A 597 7.76 18.38 -10.80
N ASN A 598 7.21 17.17 -10.82
CA ASN A 598 7.51 16.18 -9.79
C ASN A 598 7.51 14.76 -10.37
N VAL A 599 8.22 13.86 -9.69
CA VAL A 599 8.28 12.43 -10.03
C VAL A 599 8.24 11.63 -8.72
N TYR A 600 7.33 10.67 -8.66
CA TYR A 600 7.27 9.65 -7.63
C TYR A 600 7.64 8.28 -8.21
N PHE A 601 8.50 7.56 -7.50
CA PHE A 601 8.89 6.20 -7.85
C PHE A 601 8.82 5.29 -6.63
N ASN A 602 8.05 4.22 -6.74
CA ASN A 602 8.12 3.05 -5.87
C ASN A 602 8.41 1.79 -6.74
N PRO A 603 9.29 0.89 -6.27
CA PRO A 603 9.63 -0.34 -6.99
C PRO A 603 8.55 -1.41 -6.84
N GLY A 604 8.61 -2.40 -7.72
CA GLY A 604 7.73 -3.56 -7.74
C GLY A 604 7.09 -3.76 -9.12
N ASP A 605 6.59 -4.97 -9.33
CA ASP A 605 5.77 -5.30 -10.50
C ASP A 605 4.33 -4.80 -10.31
N ASP A 606 3.50 -4.93 -11.34
CA ASP A 606 2.08 -4.60 -11.27
C ASP A 606 1.38 -5.34 -10.12
N GLY A 607 0.59 -4.60 -9.33
CA GLY A 607 -0.07 -5.11 -8.13
C GLY A 607 0.79 -5.07 -6.85
N ALA A 608 2.07 -4.67 -6.91
CA ALA A 608 2.87 -4.51 -5.70
C ALA A 608 2.31 -3.39 -4.81
N THR A 609 2.05 -3.70 -3.54
CA THR A 609 1.48 -2.76 -2.55
C THR A 609 2.52 -1.79 -1.97
N MET A 610 3.31 -1.16 -2.84
CA MET A 610 4.38 -0.23 -2.47
C MET A 610 3.95 1.21 -2.74
N ALA A 611 3.60 1.93 -1.68
CA ALA A 611 3.11 3.31 -1.74
C ALA A 611 3.80 4.19 -0.69
N PHE A 612 5.13 4.19 -0.70
CA PHE A 612 5.93 5.01 0.20
C PHE A 612 6.11 6.42 -0.39
N GLY A 613 6.49 7.35 0.49
CA GLY A 613 6.80 8.72 0.14
C GLY A 613 5.57 9.64 0.13
N TYR A 614 5.80 10.88 0.55
CA TYR A 614 4.78 11.92 0.63
C TYR A 614 5.05 13.09 -0.33
N ARG A 615 6.32 13.41 -0.60
CA ARG A 615 6.68 14.65 -1.35
C ARG A 615 7.18 14.41 -2.78
N GLY A 616 7.69 13.21 -3.07
CA GLY A 616 8.37 12.93 -4.34
C GLY A 616 9.67 13.71 -4.46
N THR A 617 9.96 14.21 -5.65
CA THR A 617 11.16 14.98 -5.97
C THR A 617 10.83 16.26 -6.75
N PRO A 618 10.17 17.23 -6.11
CA PRO A 618 9.65 18.42 -6.78
C PRO A 618 10.78 19.35 -7.27
N TYR A 619 10.57 19.97 -8.42
CA TYR A 619 11.43 21.02 -8.96
C TYR A 619 10.59 22.14 -9.56
N ARG A 620 10.93 23.40 -9.27
CA ARG A 620 10.21 24.58 -9.76
C ARG A 620 10.93 25.19 -10.96
N ILE A 621 10.17 25.45 -12.01
CA ILE A 621 10.60 26.03 -13.28
C ILE A 621 9.98 27.41 -13.42
N GLU A 622 10.79 28.41 -13.78
CA GLU A 622 10.29 29.75 -14.16
C GLU A 622 9.70 29.70 -15.57
N LEU A 623 8.47 30.19 -15.74
CA LEU A 623 7.78 30.22 -17.03
C LEU A 623 8.10 31.47 -17.86
N GLY A 624 8.38 32.59 -17.19
CA GLY A 624 8.58 33.89 -17.85
C GLY A 624 7.27 34.56 -18.32
N PHE A 625 6.12 33.98 -18.01
CA PHE A 625 4.78 34.52 -18.24
C PHE A 625 3.86 34.13 -17.06
N ASP A 626 2.67 34.72 -16.99
CA ASP A 626 1.63 34.39 -16.00
C ASP A 626 0.68 33.33 -16.57
N ALA A 627 0.74 32.11 -16.03
CA ALA A 627 -0.05 30.96 -16.48
C ALA A 627 -1.57 31.08 -16.22
N THR A 628 -2.02 32.13 -15.53
CA THR A 628 -3.43 32.38 -15.19
C THR A 628 -4.10 33.38 -16.13
N LEU A 629 -3.33 34.10 -16.94
CA LEU A 629 -3.85 35.10 -17.88
C LEU A 629 -4.28 34.48 -19.20
N GLU A 630 -3.39 33.71 -19.82
CA GLU A 630 -3.56 33.15 -21.17
C GLU A 630 -3.39 31.63 -21.20
N VAL A 631 -3.85 31.02 -22.30
CA VAL A 631 -3.70 29.57 -22.54
C VAL A 631 -2.31 29.30 -23.11
N HIS A 632 -1.59 28.35 -22.51
CA HIS A 632 -0.30 27.85 -22.99
C HIS A 632 -0.33 26.33 -23.12
N ARG A 633 0.55 25.77 -23.97
CA ARG A 633 0.64 24.32 -24.16
C ARG A 633 1.71 23.73 -23.26
N TYR A 634 1.30 22.79 -22.42
CA TYR A 634 2.17 22.04 -21.51
C TYR A 634 2.26 20.59 -21.97
N THR A 635 3.46 20.01 -21.89
CA THR A 635 3.71 18.66 -22.37
C THR A 635 4.54 17.86 -21.38
N ILE A 636 4.14 16.60 -21.13
CA ILE A 636 4.96 15.55 -20.55
C ILE A 636 5.32 14.58 -21.69
N ASP A 637 6.60 14.47 -22.05
CA ASP A 637 7.12 13.45 -22.96
C ASP A 637 7.84 12.39 -22.12
N TRP A 638 7.18 11.24 -21.93
CA TRP A 638 7.68 10.13 -21.14
C TRP A 638 8.07 8.98 -22.08
N ARG A 639 9.37 8.69 -22.11
CA ARG A 639 9.98 7.65 -22.96
C ARG A 639 10.87 6.73 -22.12
N PRO A 640 11.22 5.54 -22.63
CA PRO A 640 12.27 4.75 -22.01
C PRO A 640 13.55 5.58 -21.86
N GLY A 641 14.05 5.70 -20.63
CA GLY A 641 15.28 6.42 -20.30
C GLY A 641 15.16 7.93 -20.06
N TYR A 642 14.05 8.59 -20.38
CA TYR A 642 13.88 10.01 -20.03
C TYR A 642 12.43 10.48 -19.84
N ILE A 643 12.29 11.58 -19.11
CA ILE A 643 11.07 12.39 -19.05
C ILE A 643 11.45 13.82 -19.42
N ALA A 644 10.74 14.43 -20.36
CA ALA A 644 10.91 15.84 -20.70
C ALA A 644 9.60 16.60 -20.47
N TRP A 645 9.73 17.81 -19.92
CA TRP A 645 8.64 18.76 -19.77
C TRP A 645 8.86 19.91 -20.74
N SER A 646 7.82 20.26 -21.48
CA SER A 646 7.87 21.35 -22.46
C SER A 646 6.73 22.35 -22.26
N VAL A 647 7.02 23.61 -22.59
CA VAL A 647 6.07 24.71 -22.61
C VAL A 647 6.11 25.37 -23.99
N ASP A 648 4.96 25.46 -24.65
CA ASP A 648 4.79 25.95 -26.01
C ASP A 648 5.73 25.30 -27.03
N GLY A 649 6.02 24.00 -26.82
CA GLY A 649 6.91 23.20 -27.67
C GLY A 649 8.40 23.28 -27.34
N ASN A 650 8.81 24.12 -26.39
CA ASN A 650 10.19 24.24 -25.93
C ASN A 650 10.41 23.36 -24.70
N VAL A 651 11.41 22.47 -24.72
CA VAL A 651 11.79 21.69 -23.54
C VAL A 651 12.34 22.64 -22.46
N VAL A 652 11.68 22.69 -21.31
CA VAL A 652 12.07 23.52 -20.16
C VAL A 652 12.75 22.71 -19.05
N HIS A 653 12.53 21.40 -19.02
CA HIS A 653 13.18 20.49 -18.08
C HIS A 653 13.25 19.07 -18.64
N LYS A 654 14.30 18.33 -18.27
CA LYS A 654 14.47 16.91 -18.61
C LYS A 654 15.05 16.16 -17.41
N ARG A 655 14.61 14.93 -17.22
CA ARG A 655 15.16 13.96 -16.27
C ARG A 655 15.52 12.66 -16.98
N VAL A 656 16.54 12.01 -16.44
CA VAL A 656 17.02 10.70 -16.85
C VAL A 656 17.09 9.78 -15.64
N GLY A 657 17.46 8.51 -15.84
CA GLY A 657 17.60 7.55 -14.74
C GLY A 657 18.52 8.07 -13.62
N TRP A 658 18.05 7.95 -12.38
CA TRP A 658 18.70 8.42 -11.16
C TRP A 658 18.90 9.94 -11.04
N ASP A 659 18.06 10.74 -11.72
CA ASP A 659 18.11 12.21 -11.70
C ASP A 659 16.86 12.87 -11.06
N PRO A 660 16.66 12.80 -9.72
CA PRO A 660 17.45 12.06 -8.72
C PRO A 660 16.87 10.68 -8.38
N THR A 661 15.86 10.20 -9.12
CA THR A 661 15.19 8.91 -8.90
C THR A 661 15.26 8.03 -10.14
N PRO A 662 15.01 6.71 -10.02
CA PRO A 662 14.59 5.91 -11.17
C PRO A 662 13.36 6.51 -11.86
N LEU A 663 13.16 6.17 -13.13
CA LEU A 663 11.98 6.61 -13.89
C LEU A 663 10.82 5.61 -13.71
N PRO A 664 9.57 6.10 -13.63
CA PRO A 664 8.38 5.26 -13.78
C PRO A 664 8.45 4.39 -15.04
N HIS A 665 7.92 3.17 -14.93
CA HIS A 665 8.06 2.14 -15.97
C HIS A 665 6.79 1.31 -16.20
N LEU A 666 5.77 1.49 -15.36
CA LEU A 666 4.53 0.75 -15.45
C LEU A 666 3.42 1.65 -16.00
N PRO A 667 2.40 1.08 -16.69
CA PRO A 667 1.31 1.86 -17.26
C PRO A 667 0.65 2.80 -16.25
N MET A 668 0.38 4.03 -16.68
CA MET A 668 -0.26 5.10 -15.89
C MET A 668 -1.42 5.73 -16.65
N ARG A 669 -2.42 6.22 -15.93
CA ARG A 669 -3.50 7.04 -16.51
C ARG A 669 -3.08 8.51 -16.52
N LEU A 670 -3.57 9.26 -17.50
CA LEU A 670 -3.45 10.71 -17.53
C LEU A 670 -4.58 11.32 -16.70
N HIS A 671 -4.26 12.27 -15.83
CA HIS A 671 -5.19 12.97 -14.95
C HIS A 671 -5.03 14.48 -15.11
N ALA A 672 -6.13 15.19 -14.87
CA ALA A 672 -6.15 16.63 -14.71
C ALA A 672 -7.15 17.02 -13.62
N ASN A 673 -6.81 18.03 -12.83
CA ASN A 673 -7.67 18.51 -11.75
C ASN A 673 -7.44 19.99 -11.43
N LEU A 674 -8.40 20.59 -10.75
CA LEU A 674 -8.23 21.83 -10.01
C LEU A 674 -8.48 21.52 -8.53
N TRP A 675 -7.50 21.75 -7.67
CA TRP A 675 -7.61 21.29 -6.28
C TRP A 675 -7.05 22.30 -5.27
N ALA A 676 -7.39 22.08 -4.01
CA ALA A 676 -7.05 22.95 -2.89
C ALA A 676 -6.19 22.17 -1.88
N PRO A 677 -4.85 22.33 -1.86
CA PRO A 677 -4.01 21.62 -0.91
C PRO A 677 -4.28 22.00 0.54
N ARG A 678 -4.03 21.03 1.45
CA ARG A 678 -3.90 21.28 2.89
C ARG A 678 -2.58 21.95 3.24
N SER A 679 -1.56 21.76 2.42
CA SER A 679 -0.24 22.33 2.64
C SER A 679 -0.21 23.81 2.25
N GLU A 680 -0.20 24.70 3.24
CA GLU A 680 0.00 26.13 3.03
C GLU A 680 1.41 26.42 2.49
N GLU A 681 2.41 25.60 2.83
CA GLU A 681 3.77 25.68 2.26
C GLU A 681 3.76 25.49 0.73
N LEU A 682 2.83 24.69 0.20
CA LEU A 682 2.78 24.36 -1.22
C LEU A 682 2.15 25.47 -2.05
N ALA A 683 0.92 25.89 -1.71
CA ALA A 683 0.15 26.81 -2.55
C ALA A 683 -0.36 28.06 -1.81
N GLY A 684 -0.06 28.20 -0.51
CA GLY A 684 -0.66 29.24 0.33
C GLY A 684 -2.09 28.89 0.80
N THR A 685 -2.76 29.88 1.37
CA THR A 685 -4.13 29.76 1.91
C THR A 685 -5.13 30.32 0.90
N ILE A 686 -6.19 29.56 0.64
CA ILE A 686 -7.26 29.96 -0.28
C ILE A 686 -8.02 31.19 0.23
N ASP A 687 -8.26 32.15 -0.68
CA ASP A 687 -9.14 33.30 -0.40
C ASP A 687 -10.59 32.93 -0.76
N ASP A 688 -11.38 32.72 0.27
CA ASP A 688 -12.80 32.38 0.20
C ASP A 688 -13.65 33.44 -0.55
N ASN A 689 -13.19 34.70 -0.64
CA ASN A 689 -13.89 35.76 -1.38
C ASN A 689 -13.57 35.77 -2.87
N ALA A 690 -12.47 35.11 -3.27
CA ALA A 690 -12.07 34.96 -4.66
C ALA A 690 -12.73 33.74 -5.35
N LEU A 691 -13.56 32.98 -4.62
CA LEU A 691 -14.31 31.84 -5.14
C LEU A 691 -15.66 32.27 -5.75
N PRO A 692 -16.13 31.61 -6.84
CA PRO A 692 -15.49 30.48 -7.51
C PRO A 692 -14.31 30.89 -8.39
N ALA A 693 -13.29 30.02 -8.45
CA ALA A 693 -12.16 30.14 -9.37
C ALA A 693 -12.17 28.97 -10.37
N ALA A 694 -11.52 29.11 -11.51
CA ALA A 694 -11.53 28.07 -12.53
C ALA A 694 -10.24 27.98 -13.34
N ALA A 695 -9.96 26.76 -13.80
CA ALA A 695 -8.94 26.45 -14.79
C ALA A 695 -9.63 26.01 -16.09
N ILE A 696 -9.00 26.30 -17.23
CA ILE A 696 -9.50 25.93 -18.56
C ILE A 696 -8.49 24.99 -19.22
N PHE A 697 -8.97 23.84 -19.68
CA PHE A 697 -8.24 22.87 -20.49
C PHE A 697 -8.85 22.88 -21.89
N ARG A 698 -8.26 23.69 -22.79
CA ARG A 698 -8.79 23.90 -24.15
C ARG A 698 -8.74 22.63 -24.99
N ARG A 699 -7.62 21.91 -24.90
CA ARG A 699 -7.40 20.63 -25.56
C ARG A 699 -6.53 19.75 -24.70
N VAL A 700 -6.85 18.47 -24.62
CA VAL A 700 -5.98 17.44 -24.04
C VAL A 700 -5.81 16.32 -25.06
N SER A 701 -4.56 15.94 -25.32
CA SER A 701 -4.23 14.91 -26.30
C SER A 701 -3.09 14.00 -25.85
N VAL A 702 -3.13 12.75 -26.31
CA VAL A 702 -2.15 11.71 -26.03
C VAL A 702 -1.62 11.18 -27.35
N TRP A 703 -0.29 11.08 -27.45
CA TRP A 703 0.41 10.66 -28.66
C TRP A 703 1.37 9.51 -28.34
N ALA A 704 1.50 8.56 -29.26
CA ALA A 704 2.39 7.40 -29.14
C ALA A 704 3.88 7.76 -29.03
#